data_AF-A0A0Q6C211-F1
#
_entry.id   AF-A0A0Q6C211-F1
#
_cell.length_a   1.000
_cell.length_b   1.000
_cell.length_c   1.000
_cell.angle_alpha   90.00
_cell.angle_beta   90.00
_cell.angle_gamma   90.00
#
_symmetry.space_group_name_H-M   'P 1'
#
loop_
_entity.id
_entity.type
_entity.pdbx_description
1 polymer ?
#
loop_
_entity_poly.entity_id
_entity_poly.type
_entity_poly.pdbx_seq_one_letter_code
_entity_poly.pdbx_strand_id
1 'polypeptide(L)'
;MSNLQFNETFYLSTYPDVAAAVSRGIFASGQAHYNANGRFEGRNPNQFFNTAEYLGRYPDVARAGVNPLDHFLRSGAAEGRFANSNEDGVIDLNNNDIADDFNAAAYLAQYPDVAAQTGAGRPFATAYQHFVQFGQFEGRTATLSNGTTVTGPFVNGGNGASTPNAGQTLTLTTNVDNVSGTANNDTIVAAQSETATSNTFQSGDVVNGGGGTDTLRIVASNTTAQTVIPTLTSVENIEYQGFGAAANTLNLATSTGVQNVALVNGTSNLTVTNVASLIGVGASNATNGNLVVTYNTATVAGTADVQAVTLNNSTGTTIRTNGVETINLAVTGTNGISSGARTFNDNAVASTTVTTVNVSGTGSVVLGNTFANTTTTFNASANTGGVFATFADGGNVTATGGSGNDTFNFGAGLTATAGAVLGDVVNGGTGTDTVRVTTAGDLSAATAAAPFSTLTSIERVAFDGTGVTLSGATFTNAGVTNIELNTVGNDTINGAGSARTYEFGAANTGDAAFNLTAGSTTLNLALLGTVREVGVNGVASTAEVGALAITPAGVPSATNVTAINLASLGNFTAGTLADAGGAVGLTAGTFNSTGVITAANGSTLTVTGNAALDIAGSTNNITVNASALTGSLVVEGSAFTGTAGAVGGAVTTLTQTGVDTISLGSARDVVQFLADGSSSGIIQTVGTAGAATANGNVFVDVINGFTAGATGDRLDIAGVAATYTALAAATQTAINGLSGANATLLSAANAAADGNAATGWTAFSFQNQTYALYEANADAAGGFVNADTLVQLTGVTVSTLTADNFA
;
A
#
# COMPACT_ATOMS: atom_id res chain seq x y z
N MET A 1 -8.69 50.20 -2.60
CA MET A 1 -8.60 50.33 -4.06
C MET A 1 -7.39 49.52 -4.49
N SER A 2 -7.55 48.61 -5.46
CA SER A 2 -6.44 47.82 -5.98
C SER A 2 -5.45 48.74 -6.70
N ASN A 3 -4.15 48.55 -6.47
CA ASN A 3 -3.10 49.26 -7.17
C ASN A 3 -1.91 48.32 -7.40
N LEU A 4 -0.93 48.78 -8.19
CA LEU A 4 0.27 48.00 -8.50
C LEU A 4 1.35 48.08 -7.40
N GLN A 5 1.05 48.66 -6.23
CA GLN A 5 1.98 48.71 -5.10
C GLN A 5 2.01 47.37 -4.37
N PHE A 6 2.97 47.21 -3.45
CA PHE A 6 3.03 46.03 -2.61
C PHE A 6 1.73 45.86 -1.80
N ASN A 7 1.25 44.61 -1.72
CA ASN A 7 0.02 44.29 -1.00
C ASN A 7 0.33 43.32 0.15
N GLU A 8 0.31 43.84 1.38
CA GLU A 8 0.59 43.07 2.60
C GLU A 8 -0.36 41.87 2.77
N THR A 9 -1.66 42.06 2.56
CA THR A 9 -2.65 40.99 2.70
C THR A 9 -2.43 39.89 1.67
N PHE A 10 -2.19 40.24 0.40
CA PHE A 10 -1.84 39.28 -0.65
C PHE A 10 -0.56 38.53 -0.29
N TYR A 11 0.48 39.25 0.13
CA TYR A 11 1.79 38.66 0.37
C TYR A 11 1.76 37.66 1.53
N LEU A 12 1.13 38.00 2.65
CA LEU A 12 1.05 37.10 3.81
C LEU A 12 0.09 35.93 3.61
N SER A 13 -0.98 36.10 2.84
CA SER A 13 -1.89 34.99 2.50
C SER A 13 -1.28 34.02 1.48
N THR A 14 -0.49 34.55 0.53
CA THR A 14 0.21 33.74 -0.49
C THR A 14 1.42 33.02 0.08
N TYR A 15 2.10 33.60 1.09
CA TYR A 15 3.31 33.07 1.69
C TYR A 15 3.15 32.82 3.20
N PRO A 16 2.54 31.68 3.60
CA PRO A 16 2.28 31.37 5.01
C PRO A 16 3.55 31.30 5.87
N ASP A 17 4.68 30.92 5.29
CA ASP A 17 5.99 30.92 5.93
C ASP A 17 6.43 32.33 6.34
N VAL A 18 6.16 33.33 5.49
CA VAL A 18 6.41 34.73 5.81
C VAL A 18 5.42 35.25 6.84
N ALA A 19 4.13 34.91 6.73
CA ALA A 19 3.13 35.25 7.76
C ALA A 19 3.54 34.75 9.14
N ALA A 20 4.09 33.54 9.21
CA ALA A 20 4.60 32.95 10.43
C ALA A 20 5.92 33.60 10.91
N ALA A 21 6.73 34.18 10.02
CA ALA A 21 7.94 34.92 10.40
C ALA A 21 7.60 36.34 10.92
N VAL A 22 6.61 37.01 10.33
CA VAL A 22 6.11 38.31 10.78
C VAL A 22 5.42 38.19 12.13
N SER A 23 4.59 37.17 12.36
CA SER A 23 3.93 36.95 13.66
C SER A 23 4.92 36.65 14.80
N ARG A 24 6.09 36.08 14.47
CA ARG A 24 7.19 35.85 15.41
C ARG A 24 8.11 37.07 15.60
N GLY A 25 7.82 38.19 14.93
CA GLY A 25 8.62 39.42 15.01
C GLY A 25 9.99 39.33 14.32
N ILE A 26 10.22 38.33 13.47
CA ILE A 26 11.47 38.17 12.71
C ILE A 26 11.55 39.25 11.62
N PHE A 27 10.42 39.57 10.99
CA PHE A 27 10.26 40.69 10.08
C PHE A 27 9.16 41.62 10.60
N ALA A 28 9.33 42.93 10.39
CA ALA A 28 8.35 43.93 10.81
C ALA A 28 7.04 43.89 9.99
N SER A 29 7.10 43.37 8.76
CA SER A 29 5.98 43.19 7.83
C SER A 29 6.36 42.27 6.66
N GLY A 30 5.38 41.84 5.87
CA GLY A 30 5.59 41.17 4.60
C GLY A 30 6.40 42.03 3.62
N GLN A 31 6.16 43.35 3.60
CA GLN A 31 6.98 44.28 2.80
C GLN A 31 8.45 44.25 3.22
N ALA A 32 8.72 44.23 4.54
CA ALA A 32 10.09 44.16 5.04
C ALA A 32 10.77 42.85 4.61
N HIS A 33 10.04 41.73 4.64
CA HIS A 33 10.52 40.46 4.10
C HIS A 33 10.78 40.54 2.60
N TYR A 34 9.86 41.08 1.80
CA TYR A 34 10.03 41.19 0.35
C TYR A 34 11.28 41.99 -0.03
N ASN A 35 11.48 43.13 0.62
CA ASN A 35 12.62 44.00 0.35
C ASN A 35 13.97 43.35 0.71
N ALA A 36 13.99 42.55 1.78
CA ALA A 36 15.20 41.89 2.28
C ALA A 36 15.50 40.57 1.55
N ASN A 37 14.49 39.73 1.33
CA ASN A 37 14.64 38.35 0.85
C ASN A 37 13.70 38.02 -0.32
N GLY A 38 12.41 38.34 -0.20
CA GLY A 38 11.40 37.85 -1.13
C GLY A 38 11.64 38.22 -2.59
N ARG A 39 12.23 39.39 -2.86
CA ARG A 39 12.61 39.80 -4.22
C ARG A 39 13.73 38.94 -4.84
N PHE A 40 14.62 38.39 -4.01
CA PHE A 40 15.69 37.48 -4.46
C PHE A 40 15.19 36.04 -4.59
N GLU A 41 14.16 35.69 -3.83
CA GLU A 41 13.46 34.40 -3.91
C GLU A 41 12.46 34.33 -5.07
N GLY A 42 12.30 35.41 -5.84
CA GLY A 42 11.35 35.48 -6.96
C GLY A 42 9.88 35.57 -6.53
N ARG A 43 9.59 35.92 -5.27
CA ARG A 43 8.21 36.02 -4.76
C ARG A 43 7.49 37.25 -5.31
N ASN A 44 6.18 37.17 -5.49
CA ASN A 44 5.38 38.25 -6.08
C ASN A 44 4.87 39.20 -4.99
N PRO A 45 5.07 40.52 -5.12
CA PRO A 45 4.67 41.51 -4.10
C PRO A 45 3.18 41.84 -4.11
N ASN A 46 2.50 41.55 -5.21
CA ASN A 46 1.07 41.71 -5.42
C ASN A 46 0.63 40.78 -6.59
N GLN A 47 -0.66 40.78 -6.89
CA GLN A 47 -1.24 39.96 -7.95
C GLN A 47 -0.99 40.47 -9.39
N PHE A 48 -0.39 41.66 -9.55
CA PHE A 48 -0.23 42.36 -10.84
C PHE A 48 1.23 42.45 -11.32
N PHE A 49 2.20 42.12 -10.46
CA PHE A 49 3.63 42.18 -10.75
C PHE A 49 4.28 40.82 -10.52
N ASN A 50 4.97 40.29 -11.52
CA ASN A 50 5.70 39.03 -11.43
C ASN A 50 7.20 39.29 -11.29
N THR A 51 7.75 39.05 -10.09
CA THR A 51 9.15 39.32 -9.78
C THR A 51 10.11 38.48 -10.62
N ALA A 52 9.84 37.18 -10.75
CA ALA A 52 10.72 36.25 -11.45
C ALA A 52 10.71 36.51 -12.96
N GLU A 53 9.54 36.72 -13.55
CA GLU A 53 9.41 37.06 -14.98
C GLU A 53 10.06 38.41 -15.29
N TYR A 54 9.83 39.43 -14.46
CA TYR A 54 10.40 40.76 -14.68
C TYR A 54 11.93 40.72 -14.69
N LEU A 55 12.55 40.00 -13.76
CA LEU A 55 14.00 39.85 -13.70
C LEU A 55 14.55 38.94 -14.82
N GLY A 56 13.78 37.94 -15.26
CA GLY A 56 14.12 37.08 -16.39
C GLY A 56 14.07 37.82 -17.74
N ARG A 57 13.03 38.64 -17.94
CA ARG A 57 12.80 39.42 -19.17
C ARG A 57 13.73 40.63 -19.29
N TYR A 58 14.15 41.21 -18.16
CA TYR A 58 14.98 42.40 -18.12
C TYR A 58 16.33 42.17 -17.42
N PRO A 59 17.30 41.53 -18.12
CA PRO A 59 18.60 41.18 -17.55
C PRO A 59 19.41 42.37 -17.03
N ASP A 60 19.18 43.57 -17.57
CA ASP A 60 19.82 44.80 -17.11
C ASP A 60 19.37 45.20 -15.69
N VAL A 61 18.08 45.00 -15.37
CA VAL A 61 17.53 45.19 -14.02
C VAL A 61 18.04 44.12 -13.07
N ALA A 62 18.05 42.86 -13.51
CA ALA A 62 18.61 41.77 -12.73
C ALA A 62 20.08 42.01 -12.37
N ARG A 63 20.89 42.46 -13.33
CA ARG A 63 22.30 42.81 -13.11
C ARG A 63 22.48 44.04 -12.21
N ALA A 64 21.56 45.00 -12.24
CA ALA A 64 21.58 46.16 -11.36
C ALA A 64 21.25 45.80 -9.90
N GLY A 65 20.64 44.65 -9.64
CA GLY A 65 20.33 44.15 -8.29
C GLY A 65 19.34 45.02 -7.50
N VAL A 66 18.66 45.95 -8.18
CA VAL A 66 17.66 46.86 -7.60
C VAL A 66 16.38 46.10 -7.27
N ASN A 67 15.52 46.68 -6.42
CA ASN A 67 14.19 46.10 -6.16
C ASN A 67 13.35 46.15 -7.45
N PRO A 68 12.93 45.00 -8.00
CA PRO A 68 12.25 44.95 -9.31
C PRO A 68 10.90 45.67 -9.30
N LEU A 69 10.13 45.58 -8.22
CA LEU A 69 8.87 46.33 -8.09
C LEU A 69 9.12 47.85 -8.07
N ASP A 70 10.09 48.29 -7.27
CA ASP A 70 10.42 49.72 -7.19
C ASP A 70 10.95 50.24 -8.52
N HIS A 71 11.76 49.44 -9.23
CA HIS A 71 12.25 49.77 -10.55
C HIS A 71 11.08 49.95 -11.53
N PHE A 72 10.15 49.00 -11.58
CA PHE A 72 9.00 49.09 -12.47
C PHE A 72 8.16 50.34 -12.22
N LEU A 73 7.84 50.60 -10.95
CA LEU A 73 7.01 51.75 -10.56
C LEU A 73 7.69 53.10 -10.87
N ARG A 74 9.02 53.20 -10.73
CA ARG A 74 9.74 54.47 -10.93
C ARG A 74 10.19 54.72 -12.36
N SER A 75 10.55 53.66 -13.08
CA SER A 75 11.27 53.77 -14.36
C SER A 75 10.76 52.76 -15.39
N GLY A 76 10.56 51.49 -15.01
CA GLY A 76 10.21 50.43 -15.96
C GLY A 76 8.95 50.70 -16.77
N ALA A 77 7.87 51.18 -16.14
CA ALA A 77 6.66 51.54 -16.87
C ALA A 77 6.86 52.73 -17.83
N ALA A 78 7.70 53.71 -17.47
CA ALA A 78 8.03 54.83 -18.37
C ALA A 78 8.92 54.38 -19.55
N GLU A 79 9.73 53.34 -19.33
CA GLU A 79 10.56 52.68 -20.35
C GLU A 79 9.74 51.74 -21.26
N GLY A 80 8.44 51.59 -21.02
CA GLY A 80 7.57 50.71 -21.81
C GLY A 80 7.68 49.22 -21.43
N ARG A 81 8.25 48.89 -20.27
CA ARG A 81 8.35 47.50 -19.79
C ARG A 81 7.01 46.99 -19.26
N PHE A 82 6.86 45.68 -19.16
CA PHE A 82 5.66 45.00 -18.67
C PHE A 82 5.83 44.47 -17.25
N ALA A 83 4.80 44.59 -16.41
CA ALA A 83 4.77 44.12 -15.02
C ALA A 83 4.65 42.59 -14.93
N ASN A 84 4.04 41.96 -15.93
CA ASN A 84 3.78 40.53 -16.01
C ASN A 84 3.56 40.09 -17.48
N SER A 85 3.57 38.79 -17.73
CA SER A 85 3.42 38.25 -19.10
C SER A 85 2.03 38.39 -19.73
N ASN A 86 0.98 38.72 -18.97
CA ASN A 86 -0.34 38.98 -19.57
C ASN A 86 -0.50 40.40 -20.06
N GLU A 87 0.07 41.35 -19.33
CA GLU A 87 0.21 42.71 -19.83
C GLU A 87 0.98 42.71 -21.15
N ASP A 88 2.12 42.00 -21.17
CA ASP A 88 2.94 41.77 -22.36
C ASP A 88 2.11 41.15 -23.50
N GLY A 89 1.53 39.96 -23.30
CA GLY A 89 0.78 39.27 -24.36
C GLY A 89 -0.48 39.97 -24.88
N VAL A 90 -1.00 40.98 -24.15
CA VAL A 90 -2.17 41.76 -24.57
C VAL A 90 -1.76 43.07 -25.25
N ILE A 91 -0.69 43.72 -24.78
CA ILE A 91 -0.27 45.04 -25.26
C ILE A 91 0.78 44.92 -26.37
N ASP A 92 1.74 44.00 -26.25
CA ASP A 92 2.80 43.77 -27.22
C ASP A 92 2.32 42.85 -28.36
N LEU A 93 1.91 43.45 -29.48
CA LEU A 93 1.39 42.70 -30.61
C LEU A 93 2.50 42.10 -31.47
N ASN A 94 3.73 42.61 -31.33
CA ASN A 94 4.87 42.25 -32.16
C ASN A 94 5.96 41.47 -31.39
N ASN A 95 5.76 41.26 -30.10
CA ASN A 95 6.57 40.45 -29.18
C ASN A 95 8.04 40.93 -29.12
N ASN A 96 8.23 42.25 -29.00
CA ASN A 96 9.53 42.92 -28.85
C ASN A 96 9.87 43.33 -27.39
N ASP A 97 9.04 42.93 -26.43
CA ASP A 97 9.14 43.19 -24.98
C ASP A 97 9.06 44.69 -24.59
N ILE A 98 8.47 45.54 -25.45
CA ILE A 98 8.18 46.95 -25.17
C ILE A 98 6.74 47.35 -25.55
N ALA A 99 6.11 48.21 -24.75
CA ALA A 99 4.74 48.67 -24.94
C ALA A 99 4.59 49.73 -26.06
N ASP A 100 5.25 49.56 -27.22
CA ASP A 100 5.18 50.49 -28.35
C ASP A 100 3.87 50.38 -29.15
N ASP A 101 3.17 49.26 -29.02
CA ASP A 101 1.83 49.04 -29.56
C ASP A 101 0.71 49.73 -28.75
N PHE A 102 1.00 50.30 -27.58
CA PHE A 102 0.05 51.14 -26.83
C PHE A 102 -0.18 52.49 -27.53
N ASN A 103 -1.42 52.78 -27.94
CA ASN A 103 -1.74 54.05 -28.62
C ASN A 103 -1.89 55.21 -27.62
N ALA A 104 -0.76 55.81 -27.25
CA ALA A 104 -0.71 56.94 -26.34
C ALA A 104 -1.57 58.13 -26.78
N ALA A 105 -1.62 58.43 -28.08
CA ALA A 105 -2.40 59.55 -28.59
C ALA A 105 -3.91 59.32 -28.41
N ALA A 106 -4.40 58.11 -28.70
CA ALA A 106 -5.79 57.73 -28.50
C ALA A 106 -6.17 57.77 -27.01
N TYR A 107 -5.32 57.21 -26.13
CA TYR A 107 -5.56 57.20 -24.69
C TYR A 107 -5.62 58.62 -24.09
N LEU A 108 -4.71 59.52 -24.47
CA LEU A 108 -4.71 60.91 -23.99
C LEU A 108 -5.86 61.75 -24.59
N ALA A 109 -6.29 61.46 -25.82
CA ALA A 109 -7.47 62.10 -26.41
C ALA A 109 -8.76 61.66 -25.71
N GLN A 110 -8.85 60.38 -25.32
CA GLN A 110 -9.98 59.82 -24.58
C GLN A 110 -10.04 60.33 -23.14
N TYR A 111 -8.89 60.59 -22.51
CA TYR A 111 -8.78 61.02 -21.11
C TYR A 111 -8.00 62.35 -20.95
N PRO A 112 -8.67 63.51 -21.15
CA PRO A 112 -8.03 64.82 -21.08
C PRO A 112 -7.42 65.15 -19.71
N ASP A 113 -7.95 64.57 -18.63
CA ASP A 113 -7.43 64.71 -17.27
C ASP A 113 -6.03 64.06 -17.13
N VAL A 114 -5.80 62.95 -17.82
CA VAL A 114 -4.49 62.28 -17.90
C VAL A 114 -3.55 63.04 -18.85
N ALA A 115 -4.08 63.60 -19.94
CA ALA A 115 -3.31 64.44 -20.85
C ALA A 115 -2.72 65.69 -20.15
N ALA A 116 -3.39 66.21 -19.11
CA ALA A 116 -2.85 67.29 -18.29
C ALA A 116 -1.69 66.86 -17.38
N GLN A 117 -1.60 65.56 -17.03
CA GLN A 117 -0.62 65.01 -16.09
C GLN A 117 0.51 64.20 -16.76
N THR A 118 0.48 64.07 -18.08
CA THR A 118 1.45 63.27 -18.85
C THR A 118 2.40 64.15 -19.65
N GLY A 119 3.71 63.90 -19.59
CA GLY A 119 4.76 64.58 -20.37
C GLY A 119 6.00 64.94 -19.56
N ALA A 120 7.00 65.55 -20.21
CA ALA A 120 8.26 65.92 -19.55
C ALA A 120 8.03 66.86 -18.35
N GLY A 121 8.53 66.47 -17.17
CA GLY A 121 8.39 67.23 -15.93
C GLY A 121 7.03 67.12 -15.24
N ARG A 122 6.15 66.22 -15.71
CA ARG A 122 4.82 65.96 -15.12
C ARG A 122 4.82 64.65 -14.31
N PRO A 123 3.77 64.38 -13.51
CA PRO A 123 3.70 63.18 -12.67
C PRO A 123 3.89 61.86 -13.43
N PHE A 124 3.46 61.80 -14.69
CA PHE A 124 3.65 60.63 -15.56
C PHE A 124 4.48 61.02 -16.78
N ALA A 125 5.56 60.28 -17.03
CA ALA A 125 6.43 60.49 -18.17
C ALA A 125 5.75 60.05 -19.48
N THR A 126 4.98 58.97 -19.44
CA THR A 126 4.27 58.41 -20.61
C THR A 126 2.82 58.11 -20.29
N ALA A 127 1.97 58.06 -21.32
CA ALA A 127 0.56 57.70 -21.18
C ALA A 127 0.40 56.24 -20.72
N TYR A 128 1.28 55.35 -21.20
CA TYR A 128 1.35 53.97 -20.78
C TYR A 128 1.69 53.86 -19.28
N GLN A 129 2.63 54.64 -18.76
CA GLN A 129 2.95 54.68 -17.33
C GLN A 129 1.72 54.98 -16.47
N HIS A 130 0.91 55.98 -16.87
CA HIS A 130 -0.35 56.25 -16.17
C HIS A 130 -1.31 55.05 -16.29
N PHE A 131 -1.50 54.51 -17.49
CA PHE A 131 -2.45 53.43 -17.73
C PHE A 131 -2.14 52.20 -16.86
N VAL A 132 -0.90 51.69 -16.90
CA VAL A 132 -0.53 50.51 -16.11
C VAL A 132 -0.51 50.77 -14.61
N GLN A 133 -0.12 51.96 -14.14
CA GLN A 133 -0.03 52.17 -12.69
C GLN A 133 -1.38 52.57 -12.05
N PHE A 134 -2.26 53.21 -12.82
CA PHE A 134 -3.50 53.83 -12.31
C PHE A 134 -4.71 53.55 -13.21
N GLY A 135 -4.60 53.82 -14.52
CA GLY A 135 -5.73 53.77 -15.45
C GLY A 135 -6.48 52.43 -15.47
N GLN A 136 -5.75 51.32 -15.47
CA GLN A 136 -6.35 49.97 -15.44
C GLN A 136 -7.13 49.67 -14.14
N PHE A 137 -6.81 50.35 -13.03
CA PHE A 137 -7.51 50.21 -11.76
C PHE A 137 -8.68 51.20 -11.60
N GLU A 138 -8.71 52.23 -12.45
CA GLU A 138 -9.80 53.21 -12.53
C GLU A 138 -10.90 52.79 -13.53
N GLY A 139 -10.79 51.60 -14.11
CA GLY A 139 -11.71 51.10 -15.14
C GLY A 139 -11.55 51.80 -16.49
N ARG A 140 -10.41 52.46 -16.73
CA ARG A 140 -10.12 53.08 -18.02
C ARG A 140 -9.71 52.01 -19.04
N THR A 141 -10.11 52.22 -20.28
CA THR A 141 -9.77 51.37 -21.42
C THR A 141 -8.63 52.01 -22.22
N ALA A 142 -7.70 51.22 -22.75
CA ALA A 142 -6.71 51.70 -23.70
C ALA A 142 -6.99 51.17 -25.11
N THR A 143 -6.54 51.89 -26.13
CA THR A 143 -6.58 51.41 -27.51
C THR A 143 -5.15 51.14 -27.96
N LEU A 144 -4.94 50.07 -28.71
CA LEU A 144 -3.65 49.70 -29.30
C LEU A 144 -3.50 50.28 -30.72
N SER A 145 -2.30 50.20 -31.27
CA SER A 145 -1.96 50.71 -32.60
C SER A 145 -2.79 50.08 -33.73
N ASN A 146 -3.29 48.85 -33.55
CA ASN A 146 -4.19 48.18 -34.49
C ASN A 146 -5.69 48.48 -34.29
N GLY A 147 -6.03 49.35 -33.34
CA GLY A 147 -7.42 49.71 -33.00
C GLY A 147 -8.09 48.78 -31.97
N THR A 148 -7.41 47.75 -31.48
CA THR A 148 -7.93 46.87 -30.42
C THR A 148 -8.06 47.64 -29.12
N THR A 149 -9.20 47.50 -28.44
CA THR A 149 -9.41 48.05 -27.09
C THR A 149 -8.99 47.01 -26.05
N VAL A 150 -8.19 47.42 -25.07
CA VAL A 150 -7.72 46.60 -23.95
C VAL A 150 -8.14 47.21 -22.63
N THR A 151 -8.46 46.35 -21.67
CA THR A 151 -8.91 46.73 -20.33
C THR A 151 -8.19 45.85 -19.32
N GLY A 152 -7.55 46.46 -18.32
CA GLY A 152 -7.00 45.72 -17.18
C GLY A 152 -8.02 45.57 -16.04
N PRO A 153 -7.59 45.19 -14.81
CA PRO A 153 -6.20 45.04 -14.42
C PRO A 153 -5.55 43.74 -14.89
N PHE A 154 -4.33 43.81 -15.43
CA PHE A 154 -3.55 42.65 -15.86
C PHE A 154 -2.94 41.94 -14.64
N VAL A 155 -3.37 40.71 -14.35
CA VAL A 155 -2.88 39.89 -13.23
C VAL A 155 -1.82 38.89 -13.69
N ASN A 156 -0.99 38.38 -12.79
CA ASN A 156 -0.05 37.29 -13.08
C ASN A 156 -0.82 36.00 -13.46
N GLY A 157 -0.56 35.40 -14.62
CA GLY A 157 -1.10 34.09 -15.04
C GLY A 157 -2.45 33.98 -15.79
N GLY A 158 -3.06 35.04 -16.36
CA GLY A 158 -4.20 34.91 -17.29
C GLY A 158 -4.44 36.09 -18.24
N ASN A 159 -4.82 35.75 -19.48
CA ASN A 159 -5.15 36.62 -20.62
C ASN A 159 -6.31 37.60 -20.27
N GLY A 160 -6.14 38.88 -20.62
CA GLY A 160 -7.12 39.94 -20.37
C GLY A 160 -8.37 39.83 -21.24
N ALA A 161 -9.25 38.87 -20.95
CA ALA A 161 -10.65 39.23 -20.82
C ALA A 161 -10.78 39.90 -19.45
N SER A 162 -11.81 40.70 -19.23
CA SER A 162 -12.26 41.04 -17.87
C SER A 162 -12.04 39.83 -16.94
N THR A 163 -11.79 40.00 -15.65
CA THR A 163 -12.61 39.12 -14.83
C THR A 163 -14.04 39.63 -15.08
N PRO A 164 -14.93 38.95 -15.84
CA PRO A 164 -16.08 38.57 -15.07
C PRO A 164 -15.44 37.70 -13.98
N ASN A 165 -15.48 38.15 -12.73
CA ASN A 165 -15.08 37.43 -11.52
C ASN A 165 -14.28 36.12 -11.72
N ALA A 166 -13.04 36.00 -11.21
CA ALA A 166 -12.68 34.70 -10.66
C ALA A 166 -13.87 34.32 -9.75
N GLY A 167 -14.54 33.21 -10.01
CA GLY A 167 -15.87 33.02 -9.44
C GLY A 167 -15.84 33.27 -7.94
N GLN A 168 -16.85 33.97 -7.46
CA GLN A 168 -16.94 34.50 -6.12
C GLN A 168 -17.12 33.36 -5.13
N THR A 169 -16.58 33.53 -3.93
CA THR A 169 -16.99 32.70 -2.79
C THR A 169 -18.08 33.44 -2.01
N LEU A 170 -19.31 32.91 -2.01
CA LEU A 170 -20.44 33.48 -1.27
C LEU A 170 -20.70 32.63 -0.03
N THR A 171 -20.70 33.22 1.17
CA THR A 171 -21.04 32.48 2.39
C THR A 171 -22.48 32.78 2.77
N LEU A 172 -23.30 31.73 2.92
CA LEU A 172 -24.66 31.86 3.41
C LEU A 172 -24.68 32.34 4.87
N THR A 173 -25.74 33.03 5.24
CA THR A 173 -25.97 33.57 6.58
C THR A 173 -26.90 32.67 7.38
N THR A 174 -27.17 33.00 8.65
CA THR A 174 -28.13 32.27 9.48
C THR A 174 -29.58 32.65 9.17
N ASN A 175 -29.85 33.45 8.14
CA ASN A 175 -31.19 33.75 7.66
C ASN A 175 -31.46 32.94 6.39
N VAL A 176 -32.72 32.92 5.96
CA VAL A 176 -33.03 32.44 4.61
C VAL A 176 -32.43 33.40 3.59
N ASP A 177 -31.53 32.89 2.76
CA ASP A 177 -30.78 33.69 1.80
C ASP A 177 -31.39 33.67 0.40
N ASN A 178 -31.12 34.73 -0.37
CA ASN A 178 -31.38 34.77 -1.81
C ASN A 178 -30.14 35.35 -2.49
N VAL A 179 -29.26 34.47 -2.95
CA VAL A 179 -27.95 34.83 -3.50
C VAL A 179 -27.85 34.45 -4.97
N SER A 180 -27.13 35.27 -5.73
CA SER A 180 -26.81 35.01 -7.12
C SER A 180 -25.30 35.14 -7.32
N GLY A 181 -24.72 34.15 -7.96
CA GLY A 181 -23.38 34.17 -8.50
C GLY A 181 -23.31 34.97 -9.80
N THR A 182 -22.23 34.76 -10.51
CA THR A 182 -21.68 35.58 -11.59
C THR A 182 -21.76 34.82 -12.91
N ALA A 183 -20.86 35.06 -13.85
CA ALA A 183 -20.81 34.33 -15.11
C ALA A 183 -19.66 33.31 -15.15
N ASN A 184 -18.99 33.06 -14.01
CA ASN A 184 -17.87 32.15 -13.88
C ASN A 184 -18.03 31.30 -12.64
N ASN A 185 -17.24 30.23 -12.55
CA ASN A 185 -17.27 29.18 -11.53
C ASN A 185 -17.21 29.70 -10.08
N ASP A 186 -18.36 29.99 -9.50
CA ASP A 186 -18.52 30.47 -8.13
C ASP A 186 -18.54 29.32 -7.12
N THR A 187 -18.26 29.64 -5.86
CA THR A 187 -18.37 28.71 -4.73
C THR A 187 -19.28 29.28 -3.66
N ILE A 188 -20.40 28.63 -3.40
CA ILE A 188 -21.30 28.98 -2.31
C ILE A 188 -20.96 28.12 -1.10
N VAL A 189 -20.70 28.72 0.05
CA VAL A 189 -20.33 28.05 1.29
C VAL A 189 -21.49 28.12 2.27
N ALA A 190 -21.95 26.95 2.69
CA ALA A 190 -23.02 26.80 3.66
C ALA A 190 -22.59 25.88 4.80
N ALA A 191 -23.14 26.07 5.99
CA ALA A 191 -22.80 25.28 7.16
C ALA A 191 -24.05 24.65 7.80
N GLN A 192 -23.94 23.37 8.15
CA GLN A 192 -24.94 22.65 8.95
C GLN A 192 -24.39 22.43 10.36
N SER A 193 -25.01 23.08 11.35
CA SER A 193 -24.59 23.07 12.74
C SER A 193 -25.80 22.97 13.68
N GLU A 194 -25.59 22.42 14.87
CA GLU A 194 -26.60 22.48 15.95
C GLU A 194 -26.65 23.86 16.60
N THR A 195 -25.56 24.63 16.47
CA THR A 195 -25.53 26.00 16.99
C THR A 195 -26.21 26.91 15.98
N ALA A 196 -27.35 27.49 16.35
CA ALA A 196 -28.15 28.34 15.46
C ALA A 196 -27.34 29.50 14.85
N THR A 197 -26.36 30.05 15.57
CA THR A 197 -25.48 31.13 15.07
C THR A 197 -24.45 30.68 14.02
N SER A 198 -24.35 29.37 13.76
CA SER A 198 -23.43 28.78 12.80
C SER A 198 -24.14 27.88 11.79
N ASN A 199 -25.46 27.74 11.88
CA ASN A 199 -26.26 26.99 10.93
C ASN A 199 -26.73 27.91 9.80
N THR A 200 -26.01 27.90 8.70
CA THR A 200 -26.24 28.81 7.57
C THR A 200 -26.87 28.14 6.35
N PHE A 201 -27.15 26.84 6.41
CA PHE A 201 -27.86 26.14 5.36
C PHE A 201 -29.26 25.74 5.83
N GLN A 202 -30.27 26.42 5.28
CA GLN A 202 -31.65 26.34 5.75
C GLN A 202 -32.63 26.01 4.62
N SER A 203 -33.79 25.47 5.00
CA SER A 203 -34.86 25.28 4.03
C SER A 203 -35.40 26.64 3.59
N GLY A 204 -35.55 26.82 2.28
CA GLY A 204 -35.98 28.09 1.68
C GLY A 204 -34.84 28.93 1.11
N ASP A 205 -33.57 28.59 1.35
CA ASP A 205 -32.44 29.28 0.71
C ASP A 205 -32.56 29.20 -0.81
N VAL A 206 -32.40 30.33 -1.48
CA VAL A 206 -32.40 30.45 -2.94
C VAL A 206 -30.99 30.78 -3.40
N VAL A 207 -30.39 29.88 -4.17
CA VAL A 207 -29.05 30.04 -4.72
C VAL A 207 -29.12 29.91 -6.23
N ASN A 208 -28.70 30.96 -6.92
CA ASN A 208 -28.43 30.94 -8.34
C ASN A 208 -26.92 30.99 -8.55
N GLY A 209 -26.28 30.01 -9.17
CA GLY A 209 -24.84 30.12 -9.46
C GLY A 209 -24.54 31.07 -10.62
N GLY A 210 -25.50 31.31 -11.51
CA GLY A 210 -25.35 32.19 -12.65
C GLY A 210 -24.84 31.44 -13.89
N GLY A 211 -23.72 31.86 -14.46
CA GLY A 211 -23.04 31.16 -15.55
C GLY A 211 -21.71 30.59 -15.07
N GLY A 212 -21.19 29.58 -15.77
CA GLY A 212 -19.97 28.88 -15.35
C GLY A 212 -20.30 27.48 -14.84
N THR A 213 -19.42 26.93 -14.02
CA THR A 213 -19.60 25.66 -13.30
C THR A 213 -19.47 25.95 -11.82
N ASP A 214 -20.61 26.05 -11.15
CA ASP A 214 -20.73 26.59 -9.82
C ASP A 214 -20.85 25.48 -8.77
N THR A 215 -20.31 25.74 -7.58
CA THR A 215 -20.19 24.73 -6.52
C THR A 215 -20.84 25.18 -5.23
N LEU A 216 -21.82 24.44 -4.73
CA LEU A 216 -22.30 24.56 -3.36
C LEU A 216 -21.50 23.62 -2.44
N ARG A 217 -20.73 24.20 -1.53
CA ARG A 217 -19.95 23.49 -0.52
C ARG A 217 -20.62 23.58 0.84
N ILE A 218 -21.07 22.44 1.35
CA ILE A 218 -21.76 22.29 2.62
C ILE A 218 -20.77 21.72 3.64
N VAL A 219 -20.49 22.46 4.71
CA VAL A 219 -19.67 22.01 5.84
C VAL A 219 -20.59 21.61 6.99
N ALA A 220 -20.65 20.33 7.33
CA ALA A 220 -21.56 19.81 8.35
C ALA A 220 -20.79 19.33 9.59
N SER A 221 -21.16 19.83 10.76
CA SER A 221 -20.57 19.42 12.06
C SER A 221 -21.62 18.98 13.08
N ASN A 222 -22.90 18.92 12.68
CA ASN A 222 -24.01 18.54 13.52
C ASN A 222 -24.03 17.04 13.87
N THR A 223 -24.61 16.68 15.02
CA THR A 223 -24.78 15.29 15.45
C THR A 223 -26.22 14.80 15.28
N THR A 224 -27.18 15.72 15.27
CA THR A 224 -28.59 15.45 14.97
C THR A 224 -28.89 15.64 13.48
N ALA A 225 -29.53 14.66 12.84
CA ALA A 225 -29.89 14.72 11.41
C ALA A 225 -30.76 15.94 11.07
N GLN A 226 -30.38 16.67 10.02
CA GLN A 226 -31.15 17.78 9.45
C GLN A 226 -31.64 17.45 8.04
N THR A 227 -32.83 17.96 7.70
CA THR A 227 -33.35 17.93 6.32
C THR A 227 -33.45 19.36 5.79
N VAL A 228 -32.81 19.63 4.65
CA VAL A 228 -32.80 20.95 4.01
C VAL A 228 -33.42 20.87 2.61
N ILE A 229 -34.31 21.81 2.31
CA ILE A 229 -34.97 21.95 1.01
C ILE A 229 -34.59 23.33 0.41
N PRO A 230 -33.51 23.42 -0.37
CA PRO A 230 -33.10 24.67 -1.03
C PRO A 230 -33.69 24.79 -2.44
N THR A 231 -33.67 26.00 -2.98
CA THR A 231 -33.92 26.29 -4.39
C THR A 231 -32.59 26.60 -5.06
N LEU A 232 -31.99 25.60 -5.71
CA LEU A 232 -30.75 25.77 -6.47
C LEU A 232 -31.08 25.92 -7.96
N THR A 233 -30.44 26.89 -8.61
CA THR A 233 -30.49 27.13 -10.06
C THR A 233 -29.08 27.42 -10.55
N SER A 234 -28.68 26.88 -11.70
CA SER A 234 -27.30 27.00 -12.22
C SER A 234 -26.23 26.71 -11.15
N VAL A 235 -26.43 25.68 -10.33
CA VAL A 235 -25.40 25.19 -9.41
C VAL A 235 -25.11 23.76 -9.81
N GLU A 236 -23.98 23.54 -10.47
CA GLU A 236 -23.67 22.25 -11.09
C GLU A 236 -23.13 21.24 -10.08
N ASN A 237 -22.34 21.69 -9.10
CA ASN A 237 -21.65 20.81 -8.17
C ASN A 237 -22.14 21.02 -6.74
N ILE A 238 -22.30 19.92 -6.00
CA ILE A 238 -22.53 19.93 -4.56
C ILE A 238 -21.42 19.13 -3.89
N GLU A 239 -20.65 19.80 -3.05
CA GLU A 239 -19.63 19.18 -2.21
C GLU A 239 -20.10 19.15 -0.77
N TYR A 240 -20.09 17.97 -0.16
CA TYR A 240 -20.47 17.80 1.23
C TYR A 240 -19.27 17.36 2.07
N GLN A 241 -18.89 18.22 3.03
CA GLN A 241 -17.79 18.02 3.97
C GLN A 241 -18.38 17.81 5.36
N GLY A 242 -18.75 16.56 5.65
CA GLY A 242 -19.33 16.18 6.94
C GLY A 242 -18.28 15.69 7.93
N PHE A 243 -18.25 16.28 9.12
CA PHE A 243 -17.39 15.89 10.24
C PHE A 243 -18.18 15.43 11.47
N GLY A 244 -19.51 15.58 11.46
CA GLY A 244 -20.40 15.21 12.54
C GLY A 244 -20.92 13.77 12.47
N ALA A 245 -21.66 13.32 13.49
CA ALA A 245 -22.28 12.00 13.51
C ALA A 245 -23.64 11.93 12.78
N ALA A 246 -24.16 13.07 12.32
CA ALA A 246 -25.48 13.15 11.70
C ALA A 246 -25.51 12.51 10.30
N ALA A 247 -26.64 11.91 9.96
CA ALA A 247 -27.00 11.53 8.59
C ALA A 247 -27.96 12.59 8.02
N ASN A 248 -27.40 13.60 7.34
CA ASN A 248 -28.19 14.72 6.84
C ASN A 248 -28.91 14.37 5.53
N THR A 249 -30.01 15.06 5.27
CA THR A 249 -30.80 14.93 4.03
C THR A 249 -30.85 16.26 3.29
N LEU A 250 -30.50 16.22 2.00
CA LEU A 250 -30.68 17.31 1.05
C LEU A 250 -31.80 16.94 0.08
N ASN A 251 -32.85 17.76 0.02
CA ASN A 251 -33.99 17.51 -0.84
C ASN A 251 -33.99 18.52 -2.01
N LEU A 252 -33.78 18.01 -3.22
CA LEU A 252 -33.65 18.81 -4.45
C LEU A 252 -34.97 19.02 -5.19
N ALA A 253 -36.13 18.80 -4.55
CA ALA A 253 -37.44 18.91 -5.21
C ALA A 253 -37.71 20.28 -5.86
N THR A 254 -37.11 21.35 -5.34
CA THR A 254 -37.22 22.72 -5.85
C THR A 254 -35.96 23.19 -6.60
N SER A 255 -34.99 22.30 -6.81
CA SER A 255 -33.70 22.61 -7.41
C SER A 255 -33.58 22.07 -8.84
N THR A 256 -32.85 22.79 -9.69
CA THR A 256 -32.61 22.42 -11.09
C THR A 256 -31.15 22.70 -11.49
N GLY A 257 -30.62 21.98 -12.46
CA GLY A 257 -29.26 22.21 -13.00
C GLY A 257 -28.11 21.54 -12.23
N VAL A 258 -28.38 20.87 -11.10
CA VAL A 258 -27.36 20.08 -10.39
C VAL A 258 -26.87 18.95 -11.30
N GLN A 259 -25.56 18.84 -11.48
CA GLN A 259 -24.89 17.85 -12.32
C GLN A 259 -24.04 16.87 -11.50
N ASN A 260 -23.52 17.25 -10.34
CA ASN A 260 -22.65 16.41 -9.51
C ASN A 260 -22.94 16.58 -8.02
N VAL A 261 -22.89 15.47 -7.27
CA VAL A 261 -22.88 15.47 -5.80
C VAL A 261 -21.73 14.59 -5.31
N ALA A 262 -20.88 15.10 -4.43
CA ALA A 262 -19.80 14.32 -3.86
C ALA A 262 -19.60 14.54 -2.35
N LEU A 263 -19.17 13.48 -1.67
CA LEU A 263 -18.56 13.59 -0.34
C LEU A 263 -17.11 14.03 -0.51
N VAL A 264 -16.67 15.04 0.24
CA VAL A 264 -15.31 15.59 0.11
C VAL A 264 -14.71 15.78 1.49
N ASN A 265 -13.52 15.20 1.75
CA ASN A 265 -12.76 15.38 3.00
C ASN A 265 -13.59 15.16 4.28
N GLY A 266 -14.52 14.20 4.29
CA GLY A 266 -15.50 14.03 5.36
C GLY A 266 -15.76 12.57 5.76
N THR A 267 -16.45 12.40 6.89
CA THR A 267 -16.78 11.12 7.51
C THR A 267 -18.28 10.89 7.70
N SER A 268 -19.11 11.92 7.55
CA SER A 268 -20.56 11.82 7.77
C SER A 268 -21.34 11.32 6.55
N ASN A 269 -22.58 10.93 6.80
CA ASN A 269 -23.50 10.45 5.76
C ASN A 269 -24.33 11.60 5.17
N LEU A 270 -24.58 11.53 3.87
CA LEU A 270 -25.50 12.41 3.15
C LEU A 270 -26.52 11.60 2.37
N THR A 271 -27.80 11.94 2.51
CA THR A 271 -28.87 11.45 1.63
C THR A 271 -29.38 12.60 0.76
N VAL A 272 -29.42 12.42 -0.56
CA VAL A 272 -29.97 13.37 -1.52
C VAL A 272 -31.24 12.78 -2.14
N THR A 273 -32.33 13.54 -2.13
CA THR A 273 -33.65 13.07 -2.55
C THR A 273 -34.28 13.97 -3.61
N ASN A 274 -35.26 13.44 -4.34
CA ASN A 274 -36.01 14.13 -5.39
C ASN A 274 -35.11 14.66 -6.53
N VAL A 275 -34.10 13.87 -6.91
CA VAL A 275 -33.17 14.25 -7.98
C VAL A 275 -33.81 14.00 -9.34
N ALA A 276 -33.95 15.06 -10.13
CA ALA A 276 -34.76 15.04 -11.36
C ALA A 276 -34.02 14.50 -12.60
N SER A 277 -32.70 14.32 -12.54
CA SER A 277 -31.86 13.86 -13.64
C SER A 277 -30.71 12.98 -13.12
N LEU A 278 -30.19 12.08 -13.94
CA LEU A 278 -29.00 11.29 -13.59
C LEU A 278 -27.78 12.22 -13.51
N ILE A 279 -27.32 12.45 -12.28
CA ILE A 279 -26.16 13.29 -11.95
C ILE A 279 -24.93 12.43 -11.69
N GLY A 280 -23.73 12.98 -11.83
CA GLY A 280 -22.51 12.38 -11.30
C GLY A 280 -22.56 12.28 -9.77
N VAL A 281 -22.11 11.15 -9.23
CA VAL A 281 -22.01 10.94 -7.79
C VAL A 281 -20.59 10.54 -7.41
N GLY A 282 -20.11 10.91 -6.22
CA GLY A 282 -18.72 10.58 -5.92
C GLY A 282 -18.27 10.77 -4.49
N ALA A 283 -17.01 10.42 -4.28
CA ALA A 283 -16.29 10.66 -3.04
C ALA A 283 -14.82 10.98 -3.31
N SER A 284 -14.30 11.99 -2.61
CA SER A 284 -12.88 12.38 -2.66
C SER A 284 -12.34 12.58 -1.25
N ASN A 285 -11.30 11.83 -0.88
CA ASN A 285 -10.72 11.80 0.46
C ASN A 285 -11.76 11.59 1.57
N ALA A 286 -12.86 10.88 1.27
CA ALA A 286 -13.89 10.58 2.25
C ALA A 286 -13.52 9.30 3.03
N THR A 287 -13.86 9.27 4.32
CA THR A 287 -13.58 8.11 5.19
C THR A 287 -14.84 7.67 5.92
N ASN A 288 -15.36 6.47 5.66
CA ASN A 288 -16.58 5.91 6.28
C ASN A 288 -17.91 6.65 6.01
N GLY A 289 -17.91 7.73 5.24
CA GLY A 289 -19.15 8.45 4.87
C GLY A 289 -20.00 7.68 3.86
N ASN A 290 -21.34 7.74 3.98
CA ASN A 290 -22.29 7.15 3.04
C ASN A 290 -23.02 8.23 2.22
N LEU A 291 -22.92 8.17 0.90
CA LEU A 291 -23.71 8.98 -0.03
C LEU A 291 -24.85 8.18 -0.61
N VAL A 292 -26.08 8.57 -0.30
CA VAL A 292 -27.29 7.99 -0.89
C VAL A 292 -27.91 9.03 -1.83
N VAL A 293 -28.24 8.64 -3.06
CA VAL A 293 -28.98 9.48 -4.01
C VAL A 293 -30.23 8.75 -4.49
N THR A 294 -31.38 9.39 -4.30
CA THR A 294 -32.69 8.89 -4.73
C THR A 294 -33.23 9.76 -5.86
N TYR A 295 -33.30 9.17 -7.05
CA TYR A 295 -33.88 9.80 -8.24
C TYR A 295 -35.42 9.77 -8.21
N ASN A 296 -36.03 10.69 -8.94
CA ASN A 296 -37.45 10.61 -9.24
C ASN A 296 -37.73 9.34 -10.08
N THR A 297 -38.86 8.67 -9.84
CA THR A 297 -39.18 7.40 -10.52
C THR A 297 -39.12 7.52 -12.05
N ALA A 298 -39.54 8.65 -12.62
CA ALA A 298 -39.50 8.87 -14.07
C ALA A 298 -38.08 9.03 -14.64
N THR A 299 -37.09 9.41 -13.80
CA THR A 299 -35.69 9.61 -14.19
C THR A 299 -34.96 8.28 -14.39
N VAL A 300 -35.40 7.23 -13.69
CA VAL A 300 -34.80 5.89 -13.65
C VAL A 300 -35.82 4.82 -14.08
N ALA A 301 -36.72 5.19 -14.99
CA ALA A 301 -37.74 4.29 -15.54
C ALA A 301 -37.27 3.59 -16.82
N GLY A 302 -36.06 3.89 -17.29
CA GLY A 302 -35.46 3.31 -18.47
C GLY A 302 -35.05 1.85 -18.25
N THR A 303 -34.44 1.27 -19.27
CA THR A 303 -33.83 -0.08 -19.20
C THR A 303 -32.33 -0.04 -19.52
N ALA A 304 -31.78 1.17 -19.58
CA ALA A 304 -30.41 1.46 -19.96
C ALA A 304 -29.92 2.74 -19.24
N ASP A 305 -30.36 2.94 -17.99
CA ASP A 305 -30.01 4.09 -17.19
C ASP A 305 -28.55 3.97 -16.71
N VAL A 306 -27.77 5.03 -16.94
CA VAL A 306 -26.31 5.05 -16.71
C VAL A 306 -25.96 6.00 -15.57
N GLN A 307 -25.33 5.46 -14.54
CA GLN A 307 -24.80 6.22 -13.41
C GLN A 307 -23.30 6.47 -13.56
N ALA A 308 -22.89 7.75 -13.59
CA ALA A 308 -21.49 8.12 -13.46
C ALA A 308 -21.08 8.20 -11.99
N VAL A 309 -19.97 7.55 -11.63
CA VAL A 309 -19.44 7.48 -10.26
C VAL A 309 -17.95 7.83 -10.26
N THR A 310 -17.51 8.73 -9.37
CA THR A 310 -16.09 9.07 -9.21
C THR A 310 -15.59 8.75 -7.80
N LEU A 311 -14.46 8.06 -7.69
CA LEU A 311 -13.79 7.76 -6.43
C LEU A 311 -12.33 8.23 -6.45
N ASN A 312 -11.96 8.98 -5.42
CA ASN A 312 -10.60 9.46 -5.25
C ASN A 312 -10.15 9.30 -3.79
N ASN A 313 -9.11 8.51 -3.52
CA ASN A 313 -8.52 8.31 -2.18
C ASN A 313 -9.56 8.12 -1.04
N SER A 314 -10.66 7.41 -1.31
CA SER A 314 -11.75 7.27 -0.36
C SER A 314 -11.82 5.84 0.21
N THR A 315 -11.94 5.74 1.54
CA THR A 315 -11.89 4.44 2.25
C THR A 315 -13.07 4.29 3.20
N GLY A 316 -13.61 3.09 3.31
CA GLY A 316 -14.80 2.80 4.10
C GLY A 316 -16.11 3.45 3.60
N THR A 317 -16.03 4.31 2.60
CA THR A 317 -17.15 5.06 2.01
C THR A 317 -18.07 4.17 1.20
N THR A 318 -19.37 4.47 1.22
CA THR A 318 -20.38 3.84 0.37
C THR A 318 -21.08 4.90 -0.47
N ILE A 319 -21.37 4.58 -1.73
CA ILE A 319 -22.20 5.39 -2.63
C ILE A 319 -23.44 4.54 -2.91
N ARG A 320 -24.62 5.10 -3.07
CA ARG A 320 -25.82 4.32 -3.38
C ARG A 320 -26.76 5.08 -4.29
N THR A 321 -27.09 4.46 -5.42
CA THR A 321 -28.10 4.92 -6.37
C THR A 321 -29.05 3.76 -6.66
N ASN A 322 -30.32 4.05 -6.92
CA ASN A 322 -31.35 3.05 -7.17
C ASN A 322 -31.91 3.21 -8.59
N GLY A 323 -32.28 2.10 -9.24
CA GLY A 323 -32.96 2.09 -10.53
C GLY A 323 -32.05 2.29 -11.75
N VAL A 324 -30.76 1.95 -11.65
CA VAL A 324 -29.82 2.08 -12.77
C VAL A 324 -29.34 0.71 -13.25
N GLU A 325 -29.08 0.58 -14.55
CA GLU A 325 -28.61 -0.66 -15.18
C GLU A 325 -27.10 -0.67 -15.42
N THR A 326 -26.50 0.51 -15.65
CA THR A 326 -25.07 0.65 -15.91
C THR A 326 -24.40 1.57 -14.90
N ILE A 327 -23.29 1.12 -14.31
CA ILE A 327 -22.41 1.94 -13.47
C ILE A 327 -21.12 2.22 -14.24
N ASN A 328 -20.78 3.50 -14.44
CA ASN A 328 -19.49 3.94 -14.95
C ASN A 328 -18.65 4.52 -13.80
N LEU A 329 -17.68 3.74 -13.33
CA LEU A 329 -16.82 4.07 -12.20
C LEU A 329 -15.45 4.59 -12.68
N ALA A 330 -15.13 5.83 -12.33
CA ALA A 330 -13.81 6.44 -12.53
C ALA A 330 -13.05 6.49 -11.22
N VAL A 331 -11.88 5.87 -11.18
CA VAL A 331 -11.09 5.66 -9.95
C VAL A 331 -9.72 6.31 -10.06
N THR A 332 -9.36 7.13 -9.07
CA THR A 332 -8.01 7.68 -8.88
C THR A 332 -7.52 7.45 -7.46
N GLY A 333 -6.22 7.29 -7.26
CA GLY A 333 -5.67 7.02 -5.93
C GLY A 333 -6.07 5.64 -5.38
N THR A 334 -5.93 5.43 -4.06
CA THR A 334 -6.28 4.14 -3.42
C THR A 334 -7.66 4.20 -2.81
N ASN A 335 -8.58 3.33 -3.25
CA ASN A 335 -9.95 3.34 -2.79
C ASN A 335 -10.37 1.99 -2.22
N GLY A 336 -11.06 2.03 -1.09
CA GLY A 336 -11.61 0.84 -0.44
C GLY A 336 -13.03 1.10 -0.01
N ILE A 337 -14.00 0.49 -0.68
CA ILE A 337 -15.41 0.66 -0.33
C ILE A 337 -15.75 -0.38 0.76
N SER A 338 -16.25 0.07 1.92
CA SER A 338 -16.52 -0.88 3.03
C SER A 338 -17.59 -1.91 2.68
N SER A 339 -17.43 -3.10 3.25
CA SER A 339 -18.41 -4.20 3.26
C SER A 339 -19.58 -3.98 4.23
N GLY A 340 -19.76 -2.77 4.78
CA GLY A 340 -20.73 -2.47 5.83
C GLY A 340 -22.11 -2.01 5.37
N ALA A 341 -22.25 -1.51 4.13
CA ALA A 341 -23.55 -1.11 3.58
C ALA A 341 -23.49 -0.95 2.03
N ARG A 342 -23.87 -2.01 1.30
CA ARG A 342 -24.56 -1.98 -0.01
C ARG A 342 -24.22 -0.77 -0.94
N THR A 343 -23.09 -0.84 -1.63
CA THR A 343 -22.53 0.27 -2.45
C THR A 343 -23.14 0.41 -3.85
N PHE A 344 -23.99 -0.51 -4.31
CA PHE A 344 -24.73 -0.31 -5.58
C PHE A 344 -26.08 -1.03 -5.52
N ASN A 345 -26.70 -1.06 -4.34
CA ASN A 345 -27.91 -1.84 -4.13
C ASN A 345 -29.05 -1.01 -3.53
N ASP A 346 -30.22 -1.24 -4.11
CA ASP A 346 -31.55 -0.99 -3.59
C ASP A 346 -31.70 -1.49 -2.13
N ASN A 347 -32.63 -0.86 -1.43
CA ASN A 347 -32.91 -1.16 -0.04
C ASN A 347 -33.63 -2.52 0.04
N ALA A 348 -32.86 -3.58 0.33
CA ALA A 348 -33.25 -4.96 0.59
C ALA A 348 -33.30 -5.88 -0.65
N VAL A 349 -32.50 -6.96 -0.59
CA VAL A 349 -32.27 -7.97 -1.66
C VAL A 349 -31.34 -7.45 -2.76
N ALA A 350 -30.52 -8.32 -3.35
CA ALA A 350 -29.45 -8.02 -4.32
C ALA A 350 -29.82 -6.97 -5.39
N SER A 351 -28.85 -6.22 -5.93
CA SER A 351 -29.07 -5.22 -6.99
C SER A 351 -29.74 -5.85 -8.20
N THR A 352 -31.07 -5.84 -8.29
CA THR A 352 -31.82 -6.56 -9.33
C THR A 352 -31.78 -5.86 -10.69
N THR A 353 -31.22 -4.65 -10.76
CA THR A 353 -31.20 -3.82 -11.99
C THR A 353 -29.83 -3.66 -12.61
N VAL A 354 -28.73 -3.64 -11.83
CA VAL A 354 -27.39 -3.41 -12.41
C VAL A 354 -26.95 -4.62 -13.22
N THR A 355 -26.80 -4.40 -14.53
CA THR A 355 -26.35 -5.42 -15.50
C THR A 355 -24.91 -5.21 -15.93
N THR A 356 -24.44 -3.96 -15.96
CA THR A 356 -23.12 -3.59 -16.46
C THR A 356 -22.37 -2.69 -15.49
N VAL A 357 -21.11 -3.00 -15.22
CA VAL A 357 -20.19 -2.16 -14.46
C VAL A 357 -18.94 -1.91 -15.32
N ASN A 358 -18.63 -0.65 -15.58
CA ASN A 358 -17.39 -0.24 -16.23
C ASN A 358 -16.49 0.44 -15.21
N VAL A 359 -15.22 0.06 -15.13
CA VAL A 359 -14.22 0.66 -14.24
C VAL A 359 -13.07 1.23 -15.07
N SER A 360 -12.67 2.45 -14.74
CA SER A 360 -11.63 3.20 -15.46
C SER A 360 -10.75 4.01 -14.50
N GLY A 361 -9.65 4.56 -15.01
CA GLY A 361 -8.77 5.45 -14.27
C GLY A 361 -7.54 4.75 -13.70
N THR A 362 -6.69 5.52 -13.02
CA THR A 362 -5.36 5.09 -12.59
C THR A 362 -5.30 4.56 -11.17
N GLY A 363 -6.38 4.71 -10.40
CA GLY A 363 -6.47 4.29 -9.01
C GLY A 363 -6.87 2.82 -8.85
N SER A 364 -6.55 2.27 -7.68
CA SER A 364 -7.01 0.95 -7.26
C SER A 364 -8.37 1.04 -6.55
N VAL A 365 -9.17 0.00 -6.67
CA VAL A 365 -10.49 -0.07 -5.99
C VAL A 365 -10.80 -1.46 -5.45
N VAL A 366 -11.18 -1.51 -4.17
CA VAL A 366 -11.81 -2.69 -3.57
C VAL A 366 -13.33 -2.48 -3.47
N LEU A 367 -14.08 -3.27 -4.23
CA LEU A 367 -15.55 -3.27 -4.23
C LEU A 367 -16.04 -4.32 -3.23
N GLY A 368 -16.17 -3.93 -1.97
CA GLY A 368 -16.45 -4.85 -0.86
C GLY A 368 -17.84 -5.49 -0.81
N ASN A 369 -18.68 -5.33 -1.85
CA ASN A 369 -20.00 -5.96 -1.93
C ASN A 369 -20.03 -7.02 -3.03
N THR A 370 -20.90 -8.02 -2.82
CA THR A 370 -21.23 -9.01 -3.84
C THR A 370 -22.21 -8.41 -4.87
N PHE A 371 -21.80 -8.34 -6.14
CA PHE A 371 -22.66 -8.03 -7.26
C PHE A 371 -23.71 -9.11 -7.47
N ALA A 372 -24.94 -8.71 -7.81
CA ALA A 372 -26.05 -9.63 -8.00
C ALA A 372 -25.87 -10.49 -9.26
N ASN A 373 -26.61 -11.60 -9.36
CA ASN A 373 -26.61 -12.48 -10.53
C ASN A 373 -27.19 -11.85 -11.81
N THR A 374 -27.77 -10.64 -11.70
CA THR A 374 -28.21 -9.80 -12.82
C THR A 374 -27.05 -9.05 -13.47
N THR A 375 -25.92 -8.90 -12.78
CA THR A 375 -24.70 -8.30 -13.34
C THR A 375 -24.04 -9.30 -14.30
N THR A 376 -24.15 -9.03 -15.59
CA THR A 376 -23.64 -9.90 -16.66
C THR A 376 -22.33 -9.39 -17.26
N THR A 377 -21.99 -8.12 -17.06
CA THR A 377 -20.77 -7.51 -17.57
C THR A 377 -20.05 -6.71 -16.48
N PHE A 378 -18.79 -7.03 -16.26
CA PHE A 378 -17.86 -6.24 -15.45
C PHE A 378 -16.61 -5.95 -16.28
N ASN A 379 -16.40 -4.70 -16.65
CA ASN A 379 -15.33 -4.30 -17.55
C ASN A 379 -14.42 -3.24 -16.93
N ALA A 380 -13.25 -3.67 -16.46
CA ALA A 380 -12.18 -2.83 -15.94
C ALA A 380 -11.01 -2.66 -16.92
N SER A 381 -11.20 -2.95 -18.22
CA SER A 381 -10.12 -2.86 -19.23
C SER A 381 -9.46 -1.48 -19.36
N ALA A 382 -10.14 -0.42 -18.91
CA ALA A 382 -9.62 0.95 -18.90
C ALA A 382 -9.03 1.37 -17.54
N ASN A 383 -8.95 0.47 -16.56
CA ASN A 383 -8.33 0.72 -15.26
C ASN A 383 -6.86 0.26 -15.27
N THR A 384 -5.99 1.03 -14.63
CA THR A 384 -4.55 0.70 -14.53
C THR A 384 -4.07 0.49 -13.09
N GLY A 385 -4.97 0.61 -12.10
CA GLY A 385 -4.61 0.56 -10.68
C GLY A 385 -4.92 -0.77 -9.98
N GLY A 386 -5.79 -1.59 -10.56
CA GLY A 386 -6.23 -2.88 -10.02
C GLY A 386 -7.62 -2.81 -9.38
N VAL A 387 -8.43 -3.85 -9.59
CA VAL A 387 -9.79 -3.96 -9.07
C VAL A 387 -9.96 -5.23 -8.25
N PHE A 388 -10.72 -5.14 -7.16
CA PHE A 388 -11.23 -6.32 -6.46
C PHE A 388 -12.77 -6.30 -6.53
N ALA A 389 -13.38 -7.32 -7.12
CA ALA A 389 -14.83 -7.45 -7.26
C ALA A 389 -15.31 -8.84 -6.83
N THR A 390 -16.50 -8.93 -6.24
CA THR A 390 -17.14 -10.20 -5.86
C THR A 390 -18.48 -10.36 -6.55
N PHE A 391 -18.78 -11.54 -7.09
CA PHE A 391 -20.01 -11.86 -7.82
C PHE A 391 -20.84 -12.91 -7.07
N ALA A 392 -22.16 -12.82 -7.17
CA ALA A 392 -23.09 -13.77 -6.54
C ALA A 392 -23.19 -15.08 -7.33
N ASP A 393 -23.50 -16.17 -6.63
CA ASP A 393 -23.72 -17.47 -7.25
C ASP A 393 -24.96 -17.48 -8.17
N GLY A 394 -24.90 -18.29 -9.24
CA GLY A 394 -26.06 -18.60 -10.09
C GLY A 394 -26.35 -17.63 -11.23
N GLY A 395 -25.49 -16.64 -11.47
CA GLY A 395 -25.45 -15.82 -12.70
C GLY A 395 -24.14 -16.04 -13.45
N ASN A 396 -24.11 -15.69 -14.74
CA ASN A 396 -22.90 -15.78 -15.57
C ASN A 396 -22.42 -14.36 -15.91
N VAL A 397 -21.15 -14.09 -15.65
CA VAL A 397 -20.55 -12.76 -15.87
C VAL A 397 -19.39 -12.82 -16.86
N THR A 398 -19.32 -11.81 -17.73
CA THR A 398 -18.10 -11.48 -18.47
C THR A 398 -17.30 -10.47 -17.66
N ALA A 399 -16.24 -10.92 -17.00
CA ALA A 399 -15.32 -10.11 -16.20
C ALA A 399 -14.02 -9.86 -16.98
N THR A 400 -13.68 -8.59 -17.19
CA THR A 400 -12.45 -8.16 -17.87
C THR A 400 -11.66 -7.23 -16.97
N GLY A 401 -10.42 -7.55 -16.65
CA GLY A 401 -9.46 -6.71 -15.95
C GLY A 401 -8.70 -5.76 -16.88
N GLY A 402 -7.91 -4.90 -16.27
CA GLY A 402 -7.14 -3.83 -16.89
C GLY A 402 -5.64 -4.10 -16.91
N SER A 403 -4.85 -3.08 -16.56
CA SER A 403 -3.38 -3.21 -16.47
C SER A 403 -2.83 -3.28 -15.05
N GLY A 404 -3.71 -3.21 -14.05
CA GLY A 404 -3.36 -3.40 -12.65
C GLY A 404 -3.47 -4.87 -12.26
N ASN A 405 -3.17 -5.18 -10.99
CA ASN A 405 -3.40 -6.53 -10.48
C ASN A 405 -4.87 -6.66 -10.07
N ASP A 406 -5.64 -7.43 -10.82
CA ASP A 406 -7.07 -7.56 -10.64
C ASP A 406 -7.44 -8.84 -9.86
N THR A 407 -8.56 -8.80 -9.14
CA THR A 407 -9.10 -9.93 -8.40
C THR A 407 -10.61 -10.06 -8.59
N PHE A 408 -11.03 -11.19 -9.13
CA PHE A 408 -12.44 -11.54 -9.35
C PHE A 408 -12.82 -12.72 -8.46
N ASN A 409 -13.68 -12.46 -7.48
CA ASN A 409 -14.17 -13.47 -6.55
C ASN A 409 -15.56 -13.97 -6.98
N PHE A 410 -15.68 -15.26 -7.24
CA PHE A 410 -16.90 -15.90 -7.71
C PHE A 410 -17.65 -16.66 -6.61
N GLY A 411 -17.17 -16.64 -5.35
CA GLY A 411 -17.78 -17.46 -4.30
C GLY A 411 -17.86 -18.92 -4.73
N ALA A 412 -18.99 -19.58 -4.54
CA ALA A 412 -19.19 -20.97 -4.95
C ALA A 412 -19.57 -21.13 -6.45
N GLY A 413 -19.62 -20.03 -7.21
CA GLY A 413 -20.36 -19.93 -8.47
C GLY A 413 -19.57 -19.71 -9.75
N LEU A 414 -18.30 -20.13 -9.86
CA LEU A 414 -17.60 -20.10 -11.16
C LEU A 414 -18.09 -21.23 -12.08
N THR A 415 -18.65 -20.89 -13.23
CA THR A 415 -19.35 -21.82 -14.14
C THR A 415 -18.70 -21.92 -15.52
N ALA A 416 -18.77 -23.11 -16.12
CA ALA A 416 -18.32 -23.35 -17.49
C ALA A 416 -19.47 -23.18 -18.49
N THR A 417 -19.12 -22.91 -19.74
CA THR A 417 -20.08 -22.96 -20.86
C THR A 417 -20.62 -24.38 -21.03
N ALA A 418 -21.95 -24.52 -21.02
CA ALA A 418 -22.65 -25.79 -21.16
C ALA A 418 -23.64 -25.73 -22.33
N GLY A 419 -23.27 -26.33 -23.46
CA GLY A 419 -24.06 -26.31 -24.68
C GLY A 419 -24.19 -24.89 -25.25
N ALA A 420 -25.41 -24.36 -25.28
CA ALA A 420 -25.69 -22.99 -25.74
C ALA A 420 -25.71 -21.94 -24.63
N VAL A 421 -25.63 -22.35 -23.36
CA VAL A 421 -25.56 -21.43 -22.21
C VAL A 421 -24.09 -21.11 -21.96
N LEU A 422 -23.69 -19.86 -22.24
CA LEU A 422 -22.36 -19.36 -21.93
C LEU A 422 -22.21 -19.30 -20.41
N GLY A 423 -21.13 -19.88 -19.87
CA GLY A 423 -20.74 -19.75 -18.47
C GLY A 423 -20.01 -18.44 -18.22
N ASP A 424 -19.28 -18.36 -17.11
CA ASP A 424 -18.45 -17.21 -16.80
C ASP A 424 -17.29 -17.07 -17.81
N VAL A 425 -17.00 -15.84 -18.19
CA VAL A 425 -15.89 -15.50 -19.08
C VAL A 425 -15.00 -14.52 -18.35
N VAL A 426 -13.76 -14.91 -18.08
CA VAL A 426 -12.83 -14.09 -17.30
C VAL A 426 -11.54 -13.86 -18.08
N ASN A 427 -11.19 -12.58 -18.20
CA ASN A 427 -9.93 -12.12 -18.74
C ASN A 427 -9.28 -11.17 -17.74
N GLY A 428 -8.10 -11.48 -17.21
CA GLY A 428 -7.42 -10.58 -16.25
C GLY A 428 -6.82 -9.33 -16.89
N GLY A 429 -6.50 -9.38 -18.19
CA GLY A 429 -5.81 -8.27 -18.86
C GLY A 429 -4.30 -8.42 -18.75
N THR A 430 -3.61 -7.40 -18.24
CA THR A 430 -2.17 -7.46 -17.97
C THR A 430 -1.93 -7.16 -16.50
N GLY A 431 -1.00 -7.84 -15.88
CA GLY A 431 -0.77 -7.70 -14.44
C GLY A 431 -0.50 -9.07 -13.86
N THR A 432 -0.65 -9.19 -12.55
CA THR A 432 -0.81 -10.49 -11.90
C THR A 432 -2.23 -10.60 -11.41
N ASP A 433 -3.04 -11.32 -12.17
CA ASP A 433 -4.48 -11.35 -12.00
C ASP A 433 -4.94 -12.62 -11.28
N THR A 434 -5.97 -12.47 -10.44
CA THR A 434 -6.45 -13.52 -9.54
C THR A 434 -7.92 -13.81 -9.75
N VAL A 435 -8.26 -15.08 -9.94
CA VAL A 435 -9.63 -15.57 -9.77
C VAL A 435 -9.73 -16.27 -8.42
N ARG A 436 -10.76 -15.94 -7.64
CA ARG A 436 -11.00 -16.53 -6.32
C ARG A 436 -12.33 -17.26 -6.31
N VAL A 437 -12.37 -18.45 -5.73
CA VAL A 437 -13.56 -19.30 -5.58
C VAL A 437 -13.62 -19.87 -4.18
N THR A 438 -14.81 -19.87 -3.57
CA THR A 438 -15.09 -20.60 -2.34
C THR A 438 -15.54 -22.01 -2.71
N THR A 439 -14.65 -22.98 -2.54
CA THR A 439 -14.94 -24.37 -2.88
C THR A 439 -15.44 -25.17 -1.69
N ALA A 440 -16.20 -26.21 -2.01
CA ALA A 440 -16.44 -27.34 -1.12
C ALA A 440 -16.20 -28.65 -1.89
N GLY A 441 -14.98 -29.19 -1.86
CA GLY A 441 -14.73 -30.59 -2.21
C GLY A 441 -13.87 -30.87 -3.45
N ASP A 442 -14.27 -31.88 -4.22
CA ASP A 442 -13.46 -32.51 -5.27
C ASP A 442 -13.71 -31.94 -6.66
N LEU A 443 -12.71 -31.22 -7.18
CA LEU A 443 -12.67 -30.65 -8.54
C LEU A 443 -11.77 -31.45 -9.48
N SER A 444 -11.37 -32.68 -9.12
CA SER A 444 -10.50 -33.51 -9.94
C SER A 444 -11.16 -33.97 -11.25
N ALA A 445 -12.49 -33.99 -11.33
CA ALA A 445 -13.24 -34.35 -12.53
C ALA A 445 -13.20 -33.25 -13.61
N ALA A 446 -13.13 -33.64 -14.88
CA ALA A 446 -13.02 -32.71 -16.01
C ALA A 446 -14.18 -31.71 -16.09
N THR A 447 -15.39 -32.12 -15.73
CA THR A 447 -16.58 -31.24 -15.71
C THR A 447 -16.50 -30.18 -14.61
N ALA A 448 -15.90 -30.50 -13.47
CA ALA A 448 -15.72 -29.58 -12.35
C ALA A 448 -14.55 -28.62 -12.58
N ALA A 449 -13.49 -29.06 -13.28
CA ALA A 449 -12.34 -28.24 -13.65
C ALA A 449 -12.56 -27.38 -14.92
N ALA A 450 -13.59 -27.67 -15.72
CA ALA A 450 -13.87 -26.97 -16.97
C ALA A 450 -13.91 -25.44 -16.87
N PRO A 451 -14.49 -24.81 -15.82
CA PRO A 451 -14.55 -23.34 -15.74
C PRO A 451 -13.16 -22.67 -15.69
N PHE A 452 -12.17 -23.35 -15.12
CA PHE A 452 -10.81 -22.82 -15.00
C PHE A 452 -10.03 -22.91 -16.32
N SER A 453 -10.44 -23.78 -17.23
CA SER A 453 -9.79 -23.96 -18.54
C SER A 453 -10.06 -22.80 -19.51
N THR A 454 -11.10 -22.01 -19.27
CA THR A 454 -11.51 -20.89 -20.12
C THR A 454 -10.98 -19.54 -19.65
N LEU A 455 -10.28 -19.49 -18.50
CA LEU A 455 -9.65 -18.27 -17.99
C LEU A 455 -8.55 -17.80 -18.94
N THR A 456 -8.49 -16.50 -19.21
CA THR A 456 -7.48 -15.87 -20.08
C THR A 456 -6.75 -14.78 -19.32
N SER A 457 -5.43 -14.67 -19.50
CA SER A 457 -4.59 -13.74 -18.73
C SER A 457 -4.89 -13.77 -17.22
N ILE A 458 -4.99 -14.97 -16.64
CA ILE A 458 -5.13 -15.15 -15.20
C ILE A 458 -3.94 -15.98 -14.74
N GLU A 459 -3.13 -15.41 -13.86
CA GLU A 459 -1.93 -16.06 -13.34
C GLU A 459 -2.21 -16.83 -12.05
N ARG A 460 -3.18 -16.39 -11.24
CA ARG A 460 -3.52 -17.00 -9.96
C ARG A 460 -4.97 -17.47 -9.89
N VAL A 461 -5.17 -18.70 -9.40
CA VAL A 461 -6.48 -19.18 -8.94
C VAL A 461 -6.41 -19.47 -7.45
N ALA A 462 -7.29 -18.84 -6.67
CA ALA A 462 -7.37 -18.97 -5.23
C ALA A 462 -8.62 -19.74 -4.79
N PHE A 463 -8.42 -20.73 -3.94
CA PHE A 463 -9.44 -21.59 -3.36
C PHE A 463 -9.64 -21.24 -1.89
N ASP A 464 -10.83 -20.74 -1.55
CA ASP A 464 -11.28 -20.48 -0.18
C ASP A 464 -12.22 -21.57 0.33
N GLY A 465 -12.47 -21.58 1.63
CA GLY A 465 -13.54 -22.39 2.23
C GLY A 465 -13.02 -23.71 2.78
N THR A 466 -13.69 -24.82 2.45
CA THR A 466 -13.28 -26.15 2.90
C THR A 466 -12.31 -26.78 1.89
N GLY A 467 -11.40 -27.63 2.38
CA GLY A 467 -10.28 -28.18 1.59
C GLY A 467 -10.67 -28.71 0.20
N VAL A 468 -9.74 -28.61 -0.76
CA VAL A 468 -10.00 -28.86 -2.19
C VAL A 468 -9.22 -30.06 -2.73
N THR A 469 -9.86 -30.89 -3.57
CA THR A 469 -9.13 -31.89 -4.38
C THR A 469 -9.03 -31.45 -5.84
N LEU A 470 -7.81 -31.35 -6.36
CA LEU A 470 -7.49 -30.94 -7.73
C LEU A 470 -6.82 -32.09 -8.49
N SER A 471 -6.87 -32.04 -9.83
CA SER A 471 -6.10 -32.91 -10.70
C SER A 471 -5.47 -32.10 -11.83
N GLY A 472 -4.15 -32.11 -11.95
CA GLY A 472 -3.41 -31.46 -13.03
C GLY A 472 -3.73 -32.03 -14.42
N ALA A 473 -4.29 -33.25 -14.50
CA ALA A 473 -4.78 -33.80 -15.76
C ALA A 473 -6.06 -33.12 -16.25
N THR A 474 -6.87 -32.57 -15.35
CA THR A 474 -8.12 -31.86 -15.68
C THR A 474 -7.97 -30.35 -15.57
N PHE A 475 -7.04 -29.87 -14.74
CA PHE A 475 -6.62 -28.47 -14.64
C PHE A 475 -5.51 -28.17 -15.66
N THR A 476 -5.91 -27.87 -16.90
CA THR A 476 -5.00 -27.78 -18.06
C THR A 476 -4.57 -26.36 -18.43
N ASN A 477 -5.11 -25.33 -17.78
CA ASN A 477 -4.79 -23.94 -18.11
C ASN A 477 -3.33 -23.61 -17.75
N ALA A 478 -2.47 -23.43 -18.75
CA ALA A 478 -1.05 -23.13 -18.55
C ALA A 478 -0.78 -21.67 -18.19
N GLY A 479 -1.73 -20.76 -18.41
CA GLY A 479 -1.62 -19.36 -17.99
C GLY A 479 -1.66 -19.19 -16.47
N VAL A 480 -2.39 -20.07 -15.78
CA VAL A 480 -2.46 -20.08 -14.32
C VAL A 480 -1.15 -20.65 -13.74
N THR A 481 -0.19 -19.80 -13.42
CA THR A 481 1.08 -20.22 -12.83
C THR A 481 0.98 -20.46 -11.31
N ASN A 482 -0.05 -19.96 -10.65
CA ASN A 482 -0.19 -19.96 -9.20
C ASN A 482 -1.54 -20.54 -8.77
N ILE A 483 -1.52 -21.46 -7.80
CA ILE A 483 -2.72 -22.00 -7.15
C ILE A 483 -2.65 -21.67 -5.66
N GLU A 484 -3.49 -20.76 -5.19
CA GLU A 484 -3.60 -20.39 -3.78
C GLU A 484 -4.61 -21.30 -3.07
N LEU A 485 -4.18 -21.95 -2.01
CA LEU A 485 -4.97 -22.75 -1.08
C LEU A 485 -5.18 -21.93 0.18
N ASN A 486 -6.37 -21.36 0.33
CA ASN A 486 -6.77 -20.53 1.46
C ASN A 486 -7.96 -21.19 2.19
N THR A 487 -7.81 -22.50 2.45
CA THR A 487 -8.84 -23.43 2.91
C THR A 487 -8.59 -23.92 4.34
N VAL A 488 -9.66 -24.10 5.12
CA VAL A 488 -9.53 -24.58 6.51
C VAL A 488 -9.47 -26.12 6.65
N GLY A 489 -9.58 -26.86 5.55
CA GLY A 489 -9.59 -28.32 5.53
C GLY A 489 -8.53 -28.89 4.60
N ASN A 490 -8.37 -30.21 4.60
CA ASN A 490 -7.28 -30.85 3.86
C ASN A 490 -7.43 -30.69 2.34
N ASP A 491 -6.33 -30.32 1.68
CA ASP A 491 -6.21 -30.17 0.24
C ASP A 491 -5.50 -31.38 -0.38
N THR A 492 -5.82 -31.72 -1.62
CA THR A 492 -5.16 -32.79 -2.38
C THR A 492 -4.94 -32.37 -3.82
N ILE A 493 -3.71 -32.38 -4.30
CA ILE A 493 -3.34 -32.03 -5.67
C ILE A 493 -2.79 -33.27 -6.35
N ASN A 494 -3.58 -33.85 -7.25
CA ASN A 494 -3.16 -34.93 -8.12
C ASN A 494 -2.44 -34.40 -9.35
N GLY A 495 -1.37 -35.04 -9.80
CA GLY A 495 -0.59 -34.57 -10.96
C GLY A 495 0.13 -33.24 -10.72
N ALA A 496 0.56 -32.96 -9.49
CA ALA A 496 1.34 -31.76 -9.20
C ALA A 496 2.71 -31.80 -9.91
N GLY A 497 3.29 -30.64 -10.21
CA GLY A 497 4.60 -30.56 -10.82
C GLY A 497 5.17 -29.15 -10.82
N SER A 498 6.34 -28.97 -11.45
CA SER A 498 7.08 -27.70 -11.45
C SER A 498 6.48 -26.57 -12.29
N ALA A 499 5.41 -26.84 -13.03
CA ALA A 499 4.75 -25.86 -13.88
C ALA A 499 3.96 -24.80 -13.10
N ARG A 500 3.63 -25.08 -11.83
CA ARG A 500 2.82 -24.19 -10.97
C ARG A 500 3.50 -24.00 -9.62
N THR A 501 3.23 -22.85 -9.02
CA THR A 501 3.52 -22.58 -7.60
C THR A 501 2.24 -22.77 -6.81
N TYR A 502 2.31 -23.60 -5.76
CA TYR A 502 1.18 -23.83 -4.85
C TYR A 502 1.36 -22.95 -3.63
N GLU A 503 0.51 -21.95 -3.53
CA GLU A 503 0.54 -20.90 -2.54
C GLU A 503 -0.39 -21.26 -1.38
N PHE A 504 0.02 -21.03 -0.13
CA PHE A 504 -0.80 -21.26 1.05
C PHE A 504 -1.20 -19.91 1.63
N GLY A 505 -2.49 -19.59 1.55
CA GLY A 505 -3.05 -18.33 2.03
C GLY A 505 -3.20 -18.29 3.55
N ALA A 506 -3.47 -17.11 4.10
CA ALA A 506 -3.54 -16.87 5.54
C ALA A 506 -4.63 -17.68 6.28
N ALA A 507 -5.68 -18.12 5.59
CA ALA A 507 -6.74 -18.95 6.16
C ALA A 507 -6.47 -20.46 5.99
N ASN A 508 -5.32 -20.86 5.43
CA ASN A 508 -4.99 -22.27 5.33
C ASN A 508 -4.73 -22.87 6.72
N THR A 509 -5.48 -23.90 7.09
CA THR A 509 -5.31 -24.61 8.37
C THR A 509 -5.35 -26.13 8.23
N GLY A 510 -5.44 -26.64 7.00
CA GLY A 510 -5.58 -28.08 6.71
C GLY A 510 -4.32 -28.68 6.10
N ASP A 511 -4.26 -30.01 6.07
CA ASP A 511 -3.13 -30.72 5.47
C ASP A 511 -3.18 -30.65 3.95
N ALA A 512 -2.06 -30.41 3.27
CA ALA A 512 -1.97 -30.41 1.82
C ALA A 512 -1.21 -31.65 1.31
N ALA A 513 -1.89 -32.45 0.48
CA ALA A 513 -1.32 -33.65 -0.13
C ALA A 513 -1.00 -33.45 -1.62
N PHE A 514 0.23 -33.77 -2.03
CA PHE A 514 0.68 -33.62 -3.41
C PHE A 514 1.07 -34.97 -4.02
N ASN A 515 0.35 -35.39 -5.06
CA ASN A 515 0.70 -36.55 -5.88
C ASN A 515 1.34 -36.05 -7.17
N LEU A 516 2.65 -36.26 -7.35
CA LEU A 516 3.37 -35.69 -8.48
C LEU A 516 3.03 -36.35 -9.83
N THR A 517 3.07 -35.56 -10.90
CA THR A 517 3.06 -36.05 -12.27
C THR A 517 4.30 -36.90 -12.54
N ALA A 518 4.14 -38.02 -13.25
CA ALA A 518 5.25 -38.91 -13.62
C ALA A 518 6.38 -38.14 -14.32
N GLY A 519 7.61 -38.29 -13.83
CA GLY A 519 8.79 -37.59 -14.34
C GLY A 519 9.01 -36.18 -13.77
N SER A 520 8.06 -35.62 -13.01
CA SER A 520 8.29 -34.39 -12.25
C SER A 520 9.13 -34.70 -11.01
N THR A 521 10.21 -33.93 -10.83
CA THR A 521 11.10 -34.07 -9.66
C THR A 521 11.15 -32.85 -8.77
N THR A 522 10.43 -31.78 -9.15
CA THR A 522 10.38 -30.51 -8.43
C THR A 522 8.94 -30.12 -8.10
N LEU A 523 8.73 -29.62 -6.88
CA LEU A 523 7.48 -29.02 -6.41
C LEU A 523 7.77 -27.58 -5.98
N ASN A 524 7.00 -26.60 -6.46
CA ASN A 524 7.13 -25.20 -6.05
C ASN A 524 5.99 -24.83 -5.11
N LEU A 525 6.33 -24.33 -3.93
CA LEU A 525 5.42 -23.96 -2.86
C LEU A 525 5.69 -22.51 -2.44
N ALA A 526 4.66 -21.80 -2.00
CA ALA A 526 4.83 -20.51 -1.35
C ALA A 526 3.90 -20.35 -0.15
N LEU A 527 4.36 -19.67 0.90
CA LEU A 527 3.51 -19.30 2.04
C LEU A 527 3.18 -17.81 1.94
N LEU A 528 1.89 -17.50 1.74
CA LEU A 528 1.35 -16.15 1.63
C LEU A 528 0.78 -15.72 2.99
N GLY A 529 1.67 -15.48 3.96
CA GLY A 529 1.27 -14.88 5.24
C GLY A 529 0.97 -13.39 5.06
N THR A 530 -0.21 -12.92 5.47
CA THR A 530 -0.52 -11.49 5.53
C THR A 530 -0.34 -10.96 6.94
N VAL A 531 0.52 -9.93 7.10
CA VAL A 531 0.42 -9.00 8.23
C VAL A 531 -0.93 -8.28 8.15
N ARG A 532 -1.72 -8.33 9.23
CA ARG A 532 -2.72 -7.30 9.51
C ARG A 532 -2.22 -6.46 10.68
N GLU A 533 -1.88 -5.20 10.43
CA GLU A 533 -1.74 -4.19 11.49
C GLU A 533 -3.08 -4.04 12.23
N VAL A 534 -3.03 -4.01 13.56
CA VAL A 534 -4.04 -3.34 14.39
C VAL A 534 -3.30 -2.42 15.34
N GLY A 535 -3.53 -1.12 15.15
CA GLY A 535 -3.02 -0.10 16.05
C GLY A 535 -3.50 -0.28 17.50
N VAL A 536 -2.75 0.35 18.39
CA VAL A 536 -3.10 0.64 19.79
C VAL A 536 -4.60 0.94 19.98
N ASN A 537 -5.40 -0.06 20.39
CA ASN A 537 -6.67 0.02 21.16
C ASN A 537 -7.53 -1.27 21.08
N GLY A 538 -6.97 -2.41 21.50
CA GLY A 538 -7.78 -3.44 22.18
C GLY A 538 -8.81 -4.26 21.37
N VAL A 539 -8.53 -4.65 20.13
CA VAL A 539 -9.29 -5.72 19.44
C VAL A 539 -8.30 -6.76 18.89
N ALA A 540 -8.58 -8.04 19.17
CA ALA A 540 -7.70 -9.21 19.01
C ALA A 540 -6.88 -9.24 17.71
N SER A 541 -5.58 -9.50 17.84
CA SER A 541 -4.67 -9.77 16.73
C SER A 541 -3.74 -10.95 17.06
N THR A 542 -4.05 -12.12 16.53
CA THR A 542 -3.04 -13.05 16.01
C THR A 542 -3.64 -13.71 14.77
N ALA A 543 -3.51 -13.06 13.62
CA ALA A 543 -3.66 -13.76 12.34
C ALA A 543 -2.35 -14.53 12.13
N GLU A 544 -2.27 -15.66 12.80
CA GLU A 544 -1.31 -16.72 12.59
C GLU A 544 -1.77 -17.50 11.34
N VAL A 545 -0.90 -17.72 10.34
CA VAL A 545 -1.15 -18.78 9.36
C VAL A 545 -1.33 -20.06 10.16
N GLY A 546 -2.51 -20.69 10.09
CA GLY A 546 -2.77 -21.93 10.82
C GLY A 546 -1.78 -23.01 10.40
N ALA A 547 -1.57 -23.99 11.27
CA ALA A 547 -0.64 -25.09 11.01
C ALA A 547 -0.82 -25.66 9.59
N LEU A 548 0.25 -25.61 8.80
CA LEU A 548 0.29 -26.13 7.43
C LEU A 548 0.87 -27.53 7.49
N ALA A 549 0.11 -28.61 7.31
CA ALA A 549 0.73 -29.95 7.23
C ALA A 549 0.94 -30.37 5.77
N ILE A 550 2.19 -30.39 5.29
CA ILE A 550 2.51 -30.86 3.94
C ILE A 550 2.77 -32.37 3.99
N THR A 551 1.70 -33.17 3.90
CA THR A 551 1.85 -34.63 3.82
C THR A 551 1.78 -35.07 2.36
N PRO A 552 2.86 -35.45 1.67
CA PRO A 552 2.76 -36.22 0.43
C PRO A 552 2.15 -37.60 0.69
N ALA A 553 0.83 -37.62 0.82
CA ALA A 553 0.03 -38.81 0.94
C ALA A 553 -0.39 -39.25 -0.46
N GLY A 554 0.14 -40.39 -0.90
CA GLY A 554 -0.28 -41.04 -2.14
C GLY A 554 0.83 -41.29 -3.17
N VAL A 555 2.10 -41.36 -2.75
CA VAL A 555 3.23 -41.68 -3.64
C VAL A 555 2.97 -42.94 -4.49
N PRO A 556 2.81 -42.84 -5.82
CA PRO A 556 3.12 -43.97 -6.69
C PRO A 556 4.65 -44.03 -6.76
N SER A 557 5.27 -44.78 -5.84
CA SER A 557 6.72 -45.06 -5.77
C SER A 557 7.66 -43.90 -5.35
N ALA A 558 8.31 -44.08 -4.20
CA ALA A 558 9.19 -43.18 -3.45
C ALA A 558 10.54 -42.81 -4.12
N THR A 559 10.56 -42.52 -5.42
CA THR A 559 11.81 -42.36 -6.20
C THR A 559 11.96 -41.05 -6.95
N ASN A 560 10.94 -40.18 -6.99
CA ASN A 560 10.92 -39.09 -7.98
C ASN A 560 11.03 -37.66 -7.44
N VAL A 561 10.74 -37.36 -6.16
CA VAL A 561 10.92 -35.98 -5.66
C VAL A 561 12.39 -35.76 -5.34
N THR A 562 13.07 -34.92 -6.11
CA THR A 562 14.47 -34.55 -5.85
C THR A 562 14.59 -33.15 -5.27
N ALA A 563 13.61 -32.28 -5.52
CA ALA A 563 13.62 -30.89 -5.06
C ALA A 563 12.22 -30.40 -4.62
N ILE A 564 12.16 -29.66 -3.52
CA ILE A 564 10.99 -28.89 -3.08
C ILE A 564 11.47 -27.44 -2.95
N ASN A 565 10.89 -26.52 -3.71
CA ASN A 565 11.18 -25.10 -3.59
C ASN A 565 10.09 -24.47 -2.72
N LEU A 566 10.47 -23.79 -1.65
CA LEU A 566 9.57 -23.15 -0.72
C LEU A 566 9.92 -21.66 -0.62
N ALA A 567 8.99 -20.79 -1.03
CA ALA A 567 9.13 -19.35 -0.92
C ALA A 567 8.24 -18.79 0.22
N SER A 568 8.84 -18.21 1.24
CA SER A 568 8.09 -17.53 2.31
C SER A 568 7.99 -16.04 2.00
N LEU A 569 6.78 -15.53 1.71
CA LEU A 569 6.55 -14.21 1.12
C LEU A 569 5.92 -13.17 2.07
N GLY A 570 5.87 -13.45 3.39
CA GLY A 570 5.27 -12.57 4.41
C GLY A 570 6.29 -11.73 5.20
N ASN A 571 5.83 -10.66 5.87
CA ASN A 571 6.65 -9.95 6.86
C ASN A 571 6.46 -10.56 8.25
N PHE A 572 7.55 -10.96 8.90
CA PHE A 572 7.56 -11.24 10.34
C PHE A 572 8.38 -10.15 11.03
N THR A 573 7.74 -9.06 11.44
CA THR A 573 8.42 -8.02 12.20
C THR A 573 8.27 -8.34 13.69
N ALA A 574 9.33 -8.82 14.32
CA ALA A 574 9.39 -8.90 15.77
C ALA A 574 9.31 -7.48 16.36
N GLY A 575 8.14 -7.12 16.92
CA GLY A 575 7.98 -5.92 17.73
C GLY A 575 8.57 -6.15 19.13
N THR A 576 9.39 -5.21 19.60
CA THR A 576 9.96 -5.19 20.95
C THR A 576 8.87 -5.30 22.02
N LEU A 577 8.90 -6.38 22.80
CA LEU A 577 8.20 -6.49 24.07
C LEU A 577 8.85 -5.54 25.08
N ALA A 578 8.17 -4.44 25.40
CA ALA A 578 8.37 -3.73 26.66
C ALA A 578 7.04 -3.82 27.44
N ASP A 579 6.97 -4.75 28.38
CA ASP A 579 5.82 -4.84 29.30
C ASP A 579 6.00 -3.85 30.45
N ALA A 580 4.97 -3.03 30.65
CA ALA A 580 4.80 -2.20 31.82
C ALA A 580 4.26 -3.06 32.97
N GLY A 581 5.15 -3.79 33.65
CA GLY A 581 4.98 -4.13 35.06
C GLY A 581 5.06 -5.61 35.43
N GLY A 582 6.24 -6.01 35.91
CA GLY A 582 6.34 -6.94 37.03
C GLY A 582 6.33 -8.44 36.70
N ALA A 583 7.54 -8.97 36.50
CA ALA A 583 7.96 -10.32 36.92
C ALA A 583 6.99 -11.49 36.70
N VAL A 584 6.94 -12.00 35.47
CA VAL A 584 6.78 -13.44 35.17
C VAL A 584 7.65 -13.71 33.95
N GLY A 585 8.61 -14.64 34.07
CA GLY A 585 9.43 -15.09 32.94
C GLY A 585 8.54 -15.72 31.88
N LEU A 586 8.48 -15.10 30.71
CA LEU A 586 7.81 -15.63 29.53
C LEU A 586 8.82 -16.43 28.71
N THR A 587 8.58 -17.73 28.65
CA THR A 587 9.18 -18.67 27.69
C THR A 587 8.86 -18.18 26.28
N ALA A 588 9.88 -17.90 25.48
CA ALA A 588 9.75 -17.56 24.07
C ALA A 588 9.28 -18.80 23.30
N GLY A 589 8.06 -18.77 22.78
CA GLY A 589 7.50 -19.83 21.95
C GLY A 589 6.27 -19.31 21.23
N THR A 590 6.46 -18.61 20.11
CA THR A 590 5.46 -18.44 19.04
C THR A 590 6.10 -17.81 17.81
N PHE A 591 6.72 -18.65 16.97
CA PHE A 591 6.88 -18.37 15.54
C PHE A 591 6.14 -19.51 14.83
N ASN A 592 4.96 -19.26 14.26
CA ASN A 592 4.13 -20.31 13.69
C ASN A 592 4.37 -20.48 12.18
N SER A 593 4.71 -21.70 11.76
CA SER A 593 3.97 -22.46 10.74
C SER A 593 4.54 -23.89 10.64
N THR A 594 4.60 -24.59 11.77
CA THR A 594 5.10 -25.96 11.83
C THR A 594 4.19 -26.91 11.06
N GLY A 595 4.75 -27.41 9.96
CA GLY A 595 4.22 -28.49 9.16
C GLY A 595 5.15 -29.66 9.10
N VAL A 596 4.65 -30.88 9.30
CA VAL A 596 5.40 -32.11 9.00
C VAL A 596 5.70 -32.14 7.51
N ILE A 597 6.96 -31.96 7.11
CA ILE A 597 7.41 -32.18 5.73
C ILE A 597 7.84 -33.63 5.59
N THR A 598 7.06 -34.45 4.88
CA THR A 598 7.52 -35.77 4.43
C THR A 598 8.02 -35.64 3.00
N ALA A 599 9.15 -36.23 2.63
CA ALA A 599 9.64 -36.29 1.24
C ALA A 599 10.47 -37.56 1.03
N ALA A 600 10.81 -37.90 -0.22
CA ALA A 600 11.68 -39.06 -0.46
C ALA A 600 13.07 -38.81 0.13
N ASN A 601 13.72 -39.86 0.65
CA ASN A 601 15.10 -39.79 1.11
C ASN A 601 16.02 -39.25 0.00
N GLY A 602 16.85 -38.25 0.32
CA GLY A 602 17.74 -37.56 -0.61
C GLY A 602 17.14 -36.33 -1.30
N SER A 603 15.90 -35.93 -0.96
CA SER A 603 15.30 -34.69 -1.49
C SER A 603 16.03 -33.44 -1.00
N THR A 604 16.06 -32.39 -1.83
CA THR A 604 16.54 -31.05 -1.45
C THR A 604 15.36 -30.09 -1.27
N LEU A 605 15.14 -29.59 -0.05
CA LEU A 605 14.24 -28.48 0.24
C LEU A 605 15.00 -27.17 0.08
N THR A 606 14.68 -26.37 -0.93
CA THR A 606 15.24 -25.03 -1.13
C THR A 606 14.30 -24.00 -0.53
N VAL A 607 14.73 -23.28 0.50
CA VAL A 607 13.95 -22.26 1.18
C VAL A 607 14.43 -20.87 0.74
N THR A 608 13.50 -20.01 0.37
CA THR A 608 13.75 -18.65 -0.11
C THR A 608 12.72 -17.69 0.46
N GLY A 609 12.97 -16.39 0.34
CA GLY A 609 12.03 -15.35 0.76
C GLY A 609 12.55 -14.53 1.93
N ASN A 610 11.67 -13.80 2.61
CA ASN A 610 12.06 -12.82 3.63
C ASN A 610 11.34 -12.95 4.97
N ALA A 611 10.40 -13.88 5.11
CA ALA A 611 9.73 -14.14 6.39
C ALA A 611 10.50 -15.13 7.26
N ALA A 612 10.25 -15.05 8.58
CA ALA A 612 10.57 -16.14 9.49
C ALA A 612 9.78 -17.41 9.11
N LEU A 613 10.41 -18.57 9.22
CA LEU A 613 9.80 -19.88 8.93
C LEU A 613 10.19 -20.88 10.02
N ASP A 614 9.24 -21.72 10.43
CA ASP A 614 9.48 -22.86 11.32
C ASP A 614 9.02 -24.15 10.65
N ILE A 615 9.91 -25.15 10.58
CA ILE A 615 9.68 -26.42 9.87
C ILE A 615 9.79 -27.57 10.86
N ALA A 616 8.69 -28.22 11.26
CA ALA A 616 8.74 -29.34 12.20
C ALA A 616 8.64 -30.74 11.57
N GLY A 617 9.13 -31.77 12.26
CA GLY A 617 8.70 -33.16 12.13
C GLY A 617 9.03 -33.88 10.82
N SER A 618 10.14 -33.56 10.13
CA SER A 618 10.54 -34.35 8.95
C SER A 618 10.77 -35.83 9.28
N THR A 619 10.22 -36.73 8.46
CA THR A 619 10.28 -38.19 8.66
C THR A 619 11.34 -38.89 7.81
N ASN A 620 12.06 -38.16 6.94
CA ASN A 620 13.03 -38.70 6.00
C ASN A 620 14.29 -37.83 5.87
N ASN A 621 15.41 -38.45 5.51
CA ASN A 621 16.68 -37.76 5.22
C ASN A 621 16.53 -36.78 4.05
N ILE A 622 16.48 -35.48 4.36
CA ILE A 622 16.44 -34.40 3.35
C ILE A 622 17.54 -33.37 3.59
N THR A 623 17.90 -32.65 2.52
CA THR A 623 18.83 -31.52 2.54
C THR A 623 18.06 -30.19 2.54
N VAL A 624 18.37 -29.23 3.40
CA VAL A 624 17.61 -27.96 3.53
C VAL A 624 18.39 -26.74 3.01
N ASN A 625 18.44 -26.45 1.72
CA ASN A 625 19.14 -25.26 1.22
C ASN A 625 18.33 -23.95 1.43
N ALA A 626 18.63 -23.18 2.48
CA ALA A 626 18.07 -21.85 2.72
C ALA A 626 18.92 -20.65 2.22
N SER A 627 19.79 -20.82 1.20
CA SER A 627 20.87 -19.87 0.85
C SER A 627 20.41 -18.51 0.39
N ALA A 628 19.14 -18.39 0.06
CA ALA A 628 18.52 -17.17 -0.39
C ALA A 628 17.34 -16.74 0.51
N LEU A 629 17.22 -17.32 1.71
CA LEU A 629 16.26 -16.89 2.72
C LEU A 629 16.86 -15.73 3.53
N THR A 630 16.18 -14.59 3.58
CA THR A 630 16.60 -13.42 4.35
C THR A 630 15.88 -13.29 5.71
N GLY A 631 14.98 -14.23 6.02
CA GLY A 631 14.25 -14.32 7.28
C GLY A 631 14.81 -15.40 8.20
N SER A 632 14.25 -15.49 9.40
CA SER A 632 14.56 -16.53 10.40
C SER A 632 14.17 -17.93 9.90
N LEU A 633 14.96 -18.97 10.14
CA LEU A 633 14.59 -20.36 9.81
C LEU A 633 14.80 -21.31 10.98
N VAL A 634 13.71 -21.72 11.62
CA VAL A 634 13.62 -22.77 12.64
C VAL A 634 13.36 -24.12 11.95
N VAL A 635 14.09 -25.17 12.32
CA VAL A 635 13.86 -26.52 11.81
C VAL A 635 13.76 -27.49 12.99
N GLU A 636 12.63 -28.12 13.21
CA GLU A 636 12.42 -29.13 14.24
C GLU A 636 12.27 -30.50 13.56
N GLY A 637 12.86 -31.57 14.09
CA GLY A 637 12.60 -32.91 13.56
C GLY A 637 13.81 -33.83 13.64
N SER A 638 13.50 -35.13 13.71
CA SER A 638 14.38 -36.19 14.15
C SER A 638 15.13 -36.92 13.02
N ALA A 639 15.26 -36.41 11.79
CA ALA A 639 15.89 -37.18 10.69
C ALA A 639 16.36 -36.37 9.47
N PHE A 640 17.05 -35.22 9.62
CA PHE A 640 17.67 -34.57 8.46
C PHE A 640 19.06 -35.17 8.20
N THR A 641 19.47 -35.31 6.93
CA THR A 641 20.87 -35.58 6.60
C THR A 641 21.18 -34.89 5.27
N GLY A 642 21.98 -33.82 5.28
CA GLY A 642 22.52 -33.21 4.05
C GLY A 642 22.37 -31.70 3.91
N THR A 643 23.31 -31.14 3.15
CA THR A 643 23.95 -29.82 3.18
C THR A 643 23.04 -28.58 2.98
N ALA A 644 22.72 -27.88 4.07
CA ALA A 644 21.77 -26.76 4.05
C ALA A 644 22.35 -25.37 3.66
N GLY A 645 22.78 -25.08 2.42
CA GLY A 645 23.32 -23.74 2.05
C GLY A 645 22.41 -22.58 2.53
N ALA A 646 22.83 -21.49 3.20
CA ALA A 646 21.90 -20.55 3.91
C ALA A 646 22.42 -19.11 4.23
N VAL A 647 22.36 -18.12 3.33
CA VAL A 647 22.68 -16.70 3.63
C VAL A 647 21.50 -15.99 4.34
N GLY A 648 21.53 -15.91 5.67
CA GLY A 648 21.08 -14.73 6.43
C GLY A 648 19.69 -14.69 7.08
N GLY A 649 19.62 -15.03 8.37
CA GLY A 649 18.50 -14.66 9.26
C GLY A 649 18.16 -15.76 10.27
N ALA A 650 18.19 -15.40 11.56
CA ALA A 650 18.43 -16.27 12.72
C ALA A 650 17.40 -17.36 13.08
N VAL A 651 17.86 -18.40 13.79
CA VAL A 651 17.18 -19.41 14.65
C VAL A 651 16.78 -20.70 13.96
N THR A 652 17.71 -21.66 13.83
CA THR A 652 17.48 -23.04 13.36
C THR A 652 17.52 -24.04 14.51
N THR A 653 16.38 -24.60 14.90
CA THR A 653 16.32 -25.72 15.87
C THR A 653 16.97 -27.01 15.29
N LEU A 654 17.34 -27.98 16.12
CA LEU A 654 17.68 -29.35 15.73
C LEU A 654 17.16 -30.32 16.80
N THR A 655 16.49 -31.43 16.44
CA THR A 655 16.12 -32.52 17.37
C THR A 655 16.45 -33.91 16.80
N GLN A 656 16.58 -34.91 17.68
CA GLN A 656 17.45 -36.07 17.47
C GLN A 656 16.83 -37.25 16.71
N THR A 657 17.40 -37.62 15.55
CA THR A 657 17.96 -38.96 15.24
C THR A 657 18.56 -38.98 13.82
N GLY A 658 19.86 -38.69 13.67
CA GLY A 658 20.45 -38.63 12.33
C GLY A 658 21.89 -38.12 12.33
N VAL A 659 22.44 -37.90 11.15
CA VAL A 659 23.64 -37.08 10.93
C VAL A 659 23.19 -35.91 10.07
N ASP A 660 22.85 -34.78 10.68
CA ASP A 660 22.25 -33.64 10.01
C ASP A 660 23.36 -32.77 9.38
N THR A 661 23.06 -32.03 8.31
CA THR A 661 24.04 -31.09 7.75
C THR A 661 23.39 -29.74 7.47
N ILE A 662 23.73 -28.76 8.28
CA ILE A 662 23.37 -27.36 8.05
C ILE A 662 24.49 -26.68 7.23
N SER A 663 24.21 -25.69 6.38
CA SER A 663 25.25 -24.94 5.66
C SER A 663 24.93 -23.45 5.61
N LEU A 664 25.29 -22.74 6.65
CA LEU A 664 25.15 -21.29 6.76
C LEU A 664 25.82 -20.52 5.60
N GLY A 665 25.39 -19.29 5.43
CA GLY A 665 25.78 -18.37 4.37
C GLY A 665 26.45 -17.14 4.96
N SER A 666 26.39 -15.99 4.30
CA SER A 666 27.25 -14.84 4.63
C SER A 666 26.66 -13.81 5.59
N ALA A 667 25.52 -14.09 6.23
CA ALA A 667 24.81 -13.15 7.10
C ALA A 667 24.62 -13.76 8.50
N ARG A 668 24.15 -12.97 9.48
CA ARG A 668 24.05 -13.40 10.89
C ARG A 668 23.04 -14.52 11.05
N ASP A 669 23.53 -15.73 11.32
CA ASP A 669 22.69 -16.91 11.53
C ASP A 669 22.76 -17.39 13.00
N VAL A 670 21.64 -17.87 13.55
CA VAL A 670 21.60 -18.48 14.90
C VAL A 670 21.14 -19.92 14.74
N VAL A 671 21.90 -20.88 15.26
CA VAL A 671 21.47 -22.28 15.34
C VAL A 671 21.14 -22.58 16.80
N GLN A 672 19.91 -23.00 17.07
CA GLN A 672 19.37 -23.22 18.41
C GLN A 672 19.24 -24.72 18.70
N PHE A 673 19.55 -25.13 19.92
CA PHE A 673 19.34 -26.49 20.42
C PHE A 673 18.35 -26.44 21.59
N LEU A 674 17.33 -27.31 21.61
CA LEU A 674 16.31 -27.33 22.67
C LEU A 674 16.75 -28.16 23.89
N ALA A 675 16.41 -27.68 25.10
CA ALA A 675 16.82 -28.27 26.37
C ALA A 675 15.69 -28.98 27.17
N ASP A 676 14.45 -29.02 26.68
CA ASP A 676 13.29 -29.37 27.51
C ASP A 676 13.07 -30.89 27.66
N GLY A 677 13.44 -31.41 28.82
CA GLY A 677 13.30 -32.82 29.22
C GLY A 677 11.86 -33.35 29.37
N SER A 678 10.91 -32.98 28.52
CA SER A 678 9.55 -33.54 28.49
C SER A 678 9.30 -34.37 27.22
N SER A 679 9.51 -35.69 27.39
CA SER A 679 9.10 -36.79 26.51
C SER A 679 10.10 -37.19 25.40
N SER A 680 11.04 -38.06 25.79
CA SER A 680 11.79 -38.99 24.94
C SER A 680 12.55 -38.37 23.76
N GLY A 681 13.64 -37.66 24.06
CA GLY A 681 14.57 -37.22 23.03
C GLY A 681 15.65 -36.29 23.58
N ILE A 682 16.27 -36.64 24.71
CA ILE A 682 17.58 -36.07 25.09
C ILE A 682 18.66 -37.00 24.56
N ILE A 683 19.66 -36.33 24.00
CA ILE A 683 20.83 -36.74 23.24
C ILE A 683 21.31 -38.14 23.69
N GLN A 684 21.07 -39.16 22.87
CA GLN A 684 21.58 -40.49 23.12
C GLN A 684 22.51 -40.93 22.00
N THR A 685 23.82 -40.87 22.24
CA THR A 685 24.58 -42.08 22.57
C THR A 685 26.03 -41.76 22.91
N VAL A 686 26.35 -41.71 24.20
CA VAL A 686 27.41 -42.56 24.76
C VAL A 686 26.99 -42.98 26.17
N GLY A 687 26.40 -44.16 26.28
CA GLY A 687 26.16 -44.75 27.60
C GLY A 687 27.48 -45.13 28.25
N THR A 688 27.82 -44.53 29.39
CA THR A 688 28.63 -45.23 30.38
C THR A 688 27.75 -46.31 31.02
N ALA A 689 28.20 -47.55 30.88
CA ALA A 689 27.68 -48.77 31.50
C ALA A 689 26.24 -49.20 31.12
N GLY A 690 26.11 -50.04 30.08
CA GLY A 690 25.08 -51.09 30.10
C GLY A 690 24.26 -51.37 28.84
N ALA A 691 24.38 -50.58 27.78
CA ALA A 691 23.76 -50.92 26.49
C ALA A 691 24.67 -50.51 25.33
N ALA A 692 25.46 -51.47 24.86
CA ALA A 692 26.23 -51.34 23.65
C ALA A 692 25.28 -51.27 22.43
N THR A 693 25.20 -50.11 21.76
CA THR A 693 25.03 -50.14 20.31
C THR A 693 26.39 -50.47 19.72
N ALA A 694 26.44 -51.52 18.90
CA ALA A 694 27.63 -52.33 18.65
C ALA A 694 28.78 -51.68 17.84
N ASN A 695 28.87 -50.34 17.74
CA ASN A 695 29.90 -49.67 16.94
C ASN A 695 30.57 -48.42 17.54
N GLY A 696 30.23 -47.95 18.75
CA GLY A 696 30.98 -46.85 19.38
C GLY A 696 31.05 -45.54 18.58
N ASN A 697 30.05 -45.27 17.73
CA ASN A 697 29.99 -44.10 16.87
C ASN A 697 29.30 -42.93 17.58
N VAL A 698 29.88 -41.74 17.47
CA VAL A 698 29.26 -40.46 17.85
C VAL A 698 28.49 -39.95 16.64
N PHE A 699 27.22 -39.60 16.81
CA PHE A 699 26.45 -38.88 15.80
C PHE A 699 26.79 -37.39 15.90
N VAL A 700 27.18 -36.79 14.78
CA VAL A 700 27.66 -35.40 14.75
C VAL A 700 26.99 -34.66 13.62
N ASP A 701 26.29 -33.59 13.99
CA ASP A 701 25.74 -32.66 13.02
C ASP A 701 26.83 -31.74 12.49
N VAL A 702 26.76 -31.45 11.19
CA VAL A 702 27.76 -30.64 10.51
C VAL A 702 27.15 -29.29 10.16
N ILE A 703 27.72 -28.21 10.70
CA ILE A 703 27.37 -26.83 10.36
C ILE A 703 28.46 -26.28 9.44
N ASN A 704 28.12 -26.08 8.17
CA ASN A 704 29.04 -25.50 7.20
C ASN A 704 28.93 -23.99 7.11
N GLY A 705 30.02 -23.33 6.72
CA GLY A 705 30.02 -21.90 6.47
C GLY A 705 29.89 -21.05 7.74
N PHE A 706 30.15 -21.62 8.93
CA PHE A 706 30.18 -20.85 10.18
C PHE A 706 31.25 -19.77 10.04
N THR A 707 30.91 -18.49 10.24
CA THR A 707 31.88 -17.38 10.12
C THR A 707 32.14 -16.75 11.48
N ALA A 708 33.37 -16.93 11.97
CA ALA A 708 33.85 -16.36 13.22
C ALA A 708 33.94 -14.82 13.17
N GLY A 709 33.48 -14.13 14.23
CA GLY A 709 33.63 -12.67 14.34
C GLY A 709 32.60 -11.84 13.57
N ALA A 710 32.99 -10.65 13.07
CA ALA A 710 32.14 -9.48 12.75
C ALA A 710 30.89 -9.70 11.87
N THR A 711 30.75 -10.85 11.20
CA THR A 711 29.56 -11.27 10.47
C THR A 711 28.48 -11.88 11.35
N GLY A 712 28.79 -12.45 12.53
CA GLY A 712 27.89 -12.58 13.69
C GLY A 712 27.03 -13.83 13.90
N ASP A 713 27.48 -14.99 13.42
CA ASP A 713 26.80 -16.27 13.62
C ASP A 713 26.89 -16.75 15.07
N ARG A 714 25.84 -17.40 15.61
CA ARG A 714 25.77 -17.85 17.01
C ARG A 714 25.21 -19.27 17.15
N LEU A 715 25.80 -20.05 18.05
CA LEU A 715 25.28 -21.31 18.55
C LEU A 715 24.62 -21.06 19.91
N ASP A 716 23.35 -21.43 20.05
CA ASP A 716 22.51 -21.12 21.21
C ASP A 716 21.83 -22.38 21.75
N ILE A 717 21.71 -22.49 23.08
CA ILE A 717 20.94 -23.55 23.73
C ILE A 717 19.78 -22.91 24.49
N ALA A 718 18.57 -23.24 24.05
CA ALA A 718 17.35 -22.63 24.51
C ALA A 718 17.21 -22.71 26.04
N GLY A 719 17.09 -21.54 26.68
CA GLY A 719 16.82 -21.45 28.11
C GLY A 719 18.03 -21.64 29.02
N VAL A 720 19.25 -21.76 28.48
CA VAL A 720 20.48 -21.82 29.29
C VAL A 720 21.42 -20.70 28.90
N ALA A 721 21.95 -19.96 29.89
CA ALA A 721 22.99 -18.97 29.63
C ALA A 721 24.30 -19.70 29.29
N ALA A 722 24.60 -19.87 28.00
CA ALA A 722 25.78 -20.59 27.60
C ALA A 722 27.02 -19.70 27.73
N THR A 723 28.01 -20.14 28.50
CA THR A 723 29.31 -19.45 28.57
C THR A 723 30.30 -20.16 27.66
N TYR A 724 31.04 -19.42 26.83
CA TYR A 724 32.14 -20.01 26.08
C TYR A 724 33.41 -20.04 26.91
N THR A 725 33.95 -21.24 27.11
CA THR A 725 35.25 -21.46 27.75
C THR A 725 36.20 -22.07 26.73
N ALA A 726 37.24 -21.32 26.37
CA ALA A 726 38.28 -21.81 25.46
C ALA A 726 38.99 -23.02 26.07
N LEU A 727 39.13 -24.09 25.29
CA LEU A 727 39.79 -25.31 25.75
C LEU A 727 41.25 -25.03 26.13
N ALA A 728 41.69 -25.56 27.27
CA ALA A 728 43.07 -25.41 27.70
C ALA A 728 44.04 -26.00 26.65
N ALA A 729 45.12 -25.27 26.35
CA ALA A 729 46.11 -25.69 25.35
C ALA A 729 46.74 -27.07 25.66
N ALA A 730 46.87 -27.41 26.94
CA ALA A 730 47.34 -28.73 27.37
C ALA A 730 46.35 -29.85 26.97
N THR A 731 45.05 -29.60 27.12
CA THR A 731 43.99 -30.54 26.71
C THR A 731 43.92 -30.69 25.20
N GLN A 732 44.02 -29.59 24.44
CA GLN A 732 44.10 -29.67 22.98
C GLN A 732 45.35 -30.43 22.51
N THR A 733 46.47 -30.28 23.21
CA THR A 733 47.69 -31.06 22.94
C THR A 733 47.48 -32.55 23.21
N ALA A 734 46.74 -32.89 24.27
CA ALA A 734 46.37 -34.28 24.57
C ALA A 734 45.45 -34.88 23.50
N ILE A 735 44.44 -34.12 23.03
CA ILE A 735 43.57 -34.51 21.91
C ILE A 735 44.39 -34.75 20.63
N ASN A 736 45.33 -33.86 20.31
CA ASN A 736 46.22 -34.01 19.16
C ASN A 736 47.17 -35.21 19.28
N GLY A 737 47.48 -35.63 20.51
CA GLY A 737 48.34 -36.78 20.81
C GLY A 737 47.62 -38.14 20.76
N LEU A 738 46.30 -38.16 20.60
CA LEU A 738 45.54 -39.39 20.43
C LEU A 738 46.00 -40.13 19.18
N SER A 739 46.23 -41.44 19.31
CA SER A 739 46.73 -42.29 18.22
C SER A 739 46.18 -43.72 18.30
N GLY A 740 46.20 -44.43 17.17
CA GLY A 740 45.72 -45.82 17.08
C GLY A 740 44.22 -45.95 17.38
N ALA A 741 43.82 -47.03 18.06
CA ALA A 741 42.41 -47.28 18.43
C ALA A 741 41.82 -46.23 19.39
N ASN A 742 42.67 -45.42 20.03
CA ASN A 742 42.29 -44.32 20.91
C ASN A 742 42.16 -42.98 20.17
N ALA A 743 42.29 -42.94 18.82
CA ALA A 743 42.07 -41.75 18.02
C ALA A 743 40.66 -41.76 17.40
N THR A 744 39.64 -41.82 18.24
CA THR A 744 38.24 -41.72 17.83
C THR A 744 37.67 -40.35 18.17
N LEU A 745 36.65 -39.91 17.43
CA LEU A 745 35.96 -38.66 17.76
C LEU A 745 35.37 -38.71 19.17
N LEU A 746 34.89 -39.87 19.60
CA LEU A 746 34.45 -40.13 20.97
C LEU A 746 35.56 -39.85 21.99
N SER A 747 36.76 -40.38 21.78
CA SER A 747 37.87 -40.15 22.70
C SER A 747 38.34 -38.68 22.73
N ALA A 748 38.20 -37.96 21.62
CA ALA A 748 38.49 -36.53 21.56
C ALA A 748 37.43 -35.70 22.28
N ALA A 749 36.14 -36.02 22.08
CA ALA A 749 35.03 -35.37 22.77
C ALA A 749 35.10 -35.60 24.29
N ASN A 750 35.37 -36.83 24.74
CA ASN A 750 35.59 -37.13 26.16
C ASN A 750 36.73 -36.28 26.76
N ALA A 751 37.85 -36.16 26.06
CA ALA A 751 38.98 -35.36 26.54
C ALA A 751 38.67 -33.86 26.55
N ALA A 752 37.85 -33.37 25.63
CA ALA A 752 37.39 -31.98 25.61
C ALA A 752 36.41 -31.70 26.77
N ALA A 753 35.46 -32.62 27.02
CA ALA A 753 34.52 -32.57 28.14
C ALA A 753 35.23 -32.55 29.50
N ASP A 754 36.11 -33.54 29.74
CA ASP A 754 36.90 -33.63 30.97
C ASP A 754 37.80 -32.40 31.19
N GLY A 755 38.22 -31.76 30.10
CA GLY A 755 39.02 -30.53 30.13
C GLY A 755 38.24 -29.27 30.48
N ASN A 756 36.91 -29.31 30.45
CA ASN A 756 36.01 -28.18 30.65
C ASN A 756 34.99 -28.46 31.76
N ALA A 757 35.40 -28.28 33.02
CA ALA A 757 34.56 -28.58 34.20
C ALA A 757 33.38 -27.61 34.45
N ALA A 758 33.01 -26.76 33.48
CA ALA A 758 31.97 -25.76 33.60
C ALA A 758 30.90 -25.95 32.52
N THR A 759 29.64 -25.70 32.89
CA THR A 759 28.52 -25.72 31.93
C THR A 759 28.71 -24.64 30.87
N GLY A 760 28.68 -25.02 29.60
CA GLY A 760 28.86 -24.08 28.50
C GLY A 760 29.57 -24.66 27.29
N TRP A 761 29.77 -23.81 26.29
CA TRP A 761 30.44 -24.16 25.04
C TRP A 761 31.95 -24.19 25.20
N THR A 762 32.59 -25.20 24.60
CA THR A 762 34.01 -25.23 24.31
C THR A 762 34.22 -25.65 22.86
N ALA A 763 35.39 -25.36 22.30
CA ALA A 763 35.74 -25.75 20.94
C ALA A 763 37.10 -26.42 20.91
N PHE A 764 37.23 -27.46 20.09
CA PHE A 764 38.45 -28.22 19.92
C PHE A 764 38.67 -28.63 18.47
N SER A 765 39.94 -28.91 18.15
CA SER A 765 40.36 -29.42 16.86
C SER A 765 40.65 -30.90 16.98
N PHE A 766 40.14 -31.71 16.06
CA PHE A 766 40.50 -33.10 15.96
C PHE A 766 40.59 -33.50 14.48
N GLN A 767 41.69 -34.13 14.08
CA GLN A 767 41.96 -34.53 12.68
C GLN A 767 41.70 -33.41 11.65
N ASN A 768 42.16 -32.20 11.95
CA ASN A 768 42.00 -30.98 11.12
C ASN A 768 40.57 -30.46 10.97
N GLN A 769 39.62 -30.97 11.75
CA GLN A 769 38.25 -30.45 11.81
C GLN A 769 38.03 -29.72 13.13
N THR A 770 37.19 -28.68 13.10
CA THR A 770 36.78 -27.92 14.27
C THR A 770 35.48 -28.48 14.81
N TYR A 771 35.41 -28.73 16.11
CA TYR A 771 34.23 -29.18 16.80
C TYR A 771 33.87 -28.19 17.90
N ALA A 772 32.57 -27.95 18.07
CA ALA A 772 32.03 -27.26 19.22
C ALA A 772 31.28 -28.26 20.08
N LEU A 773 31.53 -28.17 21.38
CA LEU A 773 31.04 -29.07 22.39
C LEU A 773 30.36 -28.23 23.47
N TYR A 774 29.08 -28.44 23.70
CA TYR A 774 28.40 -27.88 24.85
C TYR A 774 28.34 -28.90 25.96
N GLU A 775 28.92 -28.55 27.11
CA GLU A 775 28.83 -29.31 28.34
C GLU A 775 27.60 -28.87 29.12
N ALA A 776 26.62 -29.78 29.26
CA ALA A 776 25.38 -29.46 29.96
C ALA A 776 25.49 -29.63 31.48
N ASN A 777 26.42 -30.48 31.93
CA ASN A 777 26.67 -30.70 33.36
C ASN A 777 28.11 -30.31 33.68
N ALA A 778 28.31 -29.55 34.76
CA ALA A 778 29.65 -29.27 35.27
C ALA A 778 30.19 -30.51 36.00
N ASP A 779 30.83 -31.44 35.28
CA ASP A 779 31.53 -32.58 35.86
C ASP A 779 33.01 -32.63 35.45
N ALA A 780 33.91 -32.55 36.42
CA ALA A 780 35.35 -32.46 36.15
C ALA A 780 36.00 -33.78 35.67
N ALA A 781 35.22 -34.84 35.44
CA ALA A 781 35.69 -36.19 35.10
C ALA A 781 34.56 -37.12 34.59
N GLY A 782 33.50 -36.58 33.99
CA GLY A 782 32.33 -37.35 33.55
C GLY A 782 32.47 -37.97 32.15
N GLY A 783 33.43 -37.48 31.35
CA GLY A 783 33.46 -37.69 29.90
C GLY A 783 32.27 -37.06 29.19
N PHE A 784 32.18 -37.25 27.89
CA PHE A 784 31.02 -36.84 27.09
C PHE A 784 29.83 -37.73 27.44
N VAL A 785 28.78 -37.14 28.03
CA VAL A 785 27.57 -37.81 28.50
C VAL A 785 26.34 -37.46 27.65
N ASN A 786 25.23 -38.15 27.91
CA ASN A 786 23.97 -37.97 27.17
C ASN A 786 23.35 -36.57 27.28
N ALA A 787 23.90 -35.66 28.08
CA ALA A 787 23.38 -34.29 28.16
C ALA A 787 24.17 -33.32 27.25
N ASP A 788 25.33 -33.73 26.75
CA ASP A 788 26.26 -32.85 26.05
C ASP A 788 25.97 -32.80 24.54
N THR A 789 26.28 -31.68 23.90
CA THR A 789 26.03 -31.47 22.46
C THR A 789 27.34 -31.35 21.71
N LEU A 790 27.53 -32.15 20.65
CA LEU A 790 28.73 -32.07 19.81
C LEU A 790 28.36 -31.78 18.36
N VAL A 791 28.89 -30.69 17.82
CA VAL A 791 28.72 -30.30 16.42
C VAL A 791 30.06 -30.08 15.73
N GLN A 792 30.14 -30.43 14.46
CA GLN A 792 31.28 -30.10 13.61
C GLN A 792 31.04 -28.75 12.93
N LEU A 793 31.99 -27.84 13.07
CA LEU A 793 31.96 -26.53 12.42
C LEU A 793 32.94 -26.51 11.24
N THR A 794 32.47 -26.13 10.06
CA THR A 794 33.33 -25.93 8.88
C THR A 794 33.34 -24.46 8.47
N GLY A 795 34.48 -23.98 7.95
CA GLY A 795 34.71 -22.56 7.66
C GLY A 795 35.43 -21.78 8.77
N VAL A 796 35.64 -22.39 9.94
CA VAL A 796 36.35 -21.80 11.10
C VAL A 796 37.46 -22.70 11.65
N THR A 797 38.35 -22.09 12.42
CA THR A 797 39.29 -22.77 13.32
C THR A 797 38.93 -22.51 14.78
N VAL A 798 39.38 -23.36 15.70
CA VAL A 798 39.21 -23.13 17.15
C VAL A 798 39.71 -21.73 17.56
N SER A 799 40.83 -21.27 17.00
CA SER A 799 41.43 -19.97 17.30
C SER A 799 40.61 -18.77 16.85
N THR A 800 39.64 -18.96 15.95
CA THR A 800 38.81 -17.86 15.43
C THR A 800 37.49 -17.70 16.19
N LEU A 801 37.10 -18.67 17.02
CA LEU A 801 35.83 -18.66 17.73
C LEU A 801 35.87 -17.79 19.00
N THR A 802 34.78 -17.04 19.27
CA THR A 802 34.67 -16.14 20.44
C THR A 802 33.42 -16.45 21.26
N ALA A 803 33.31 -15.86 22.46
CA ALA A 803 32.12 -15.97 23.28
C ALA A 803 30.86 -15.38 22.63
N ASP A 804 31.01 -14.41 21.72
CA ASP A 804 29.86 -13.85 20.99
C ASP A 804 29.23 -14.87 20.01
N ASN A 805 30.01 -15.86 19.58
CA ASN A 805 29.57 -16.94 18.70
C ASN A 805 28.84 -18.08 19.44
N PHE A 806 28.80 -18.04 20.77
CA PHE A 806 28.35 -19.13 21.63
C PHE A 806 27.62 -18.55 22.82
N ALA A 807 26.29 -18.53 22.80
CA ALA A 807 25.56 -17.89 23.90
C ALA A 807 24.18 -18.47 24.10
#